data_AF-A0A1Q3SR80-F1
#
_entry.id   AF-A0A1Q3SR80-F1
#
_cell.length_a   1.000
_cell.length_b   1.000
_cell.length_c   1.000
_cell.angle_alpha   90.00
_cell.angle_beta   90.00
_cell.angle_gamma   90.00
#
_symmetry.space_group_name_H-M   'P 1'
#
loop_
_entity.id
_entity.type
_entity.pdbx_description
1 polymer ?
#
loop_
_entity_poly.entity_id
_entity_poly.type
_entity_poly.pdbx_seq_one_letter_code
_entity_poly.pdbx_strand_id
1 'polypeptide(L)'
;MTLTGPGGTGKTRLALQVAGGLLESFPDGIWWIELAALNDPILLAQTIAGTLDLPEQPGNSPLAVLLEHLRDKRTLVVLDNCEHLVAECARICHALLAANPTTVILATSRESLNIAGEITWPVSTLSLPAPDQTAKGELLQSEAVRLFIERARAILPGFELAETDWPLVGQLCLRLDGLPLAIELAAARVNMLSVSQLVTRLDNRFKLLTGGSRATMPRHQTLQALVDWSYDLLTPAEQTLFGRLGVFGGGWSLEAAEKVGGWGDLEPEEILDLQHRLVNKSLVVARSDPRPGASPRYFLLETLRQYALKKLKDSGELFPTRQRHFDYFLDLAEKSGPALRGPAQVAWMERLELETDNLRAGLGWILNEPGEFPAAETGQAGLKLRLPVALFDFWSLRGTWEEWQTWLGKALVATAAEPPSRLRALALYQAELVMGYRYEIDQAGDYGRESLRLARQFGDKYCEACALQALGRFDFGQEGLATDYNLELLHRSLALFRSLGADWEAAQTLGIIAGVMCEMKASGLENVAQAIPFVQEEVEIMRRLGDGWQLANSLISLTILYTTVGRYEEAQELFERSKTLLQQPGNSMASYIVFLLGVAARFQGNFTEAAGFMYRSLEISRTWHDMPEIQVANVRGNLAFVEIELGHHQAAWQQLQTAFQTFQKIDILGGLAWCVEGFAMLAARTGQPELAVRFFGAAETQRELAKQPMHHNDRLAYTPKIEALKTRLGLPAFEILWAEGRALTLTEIFALADTAFANLTQDQPAKASLSPEIEKTGLAASQGRGALAGLTAREIEVLRLVARGLTNSQVAQELVLSTLTVNAYLRTIYSKLNVASRAAATRLALENHLI
;
A
#
# COMPACT_ATOMS: atom_id res chain seq x y z
N MET A 1 -15.04 -13.54 20.60
CA MET A 1 -15.56 -12.91 21.83
C MET A 1 -16.18 -11.58 21.44
N THR A 2 -17.32 -11.24 22.02
CA THR A 2 -18.00 -9.95 21.76
C THR A 2 -18.19 -9.20 23.06
N LEU A 3 -17.55 -8.04 23.18
CA LEU A 3 -17.79 -7.09 24.26
C LEU A 3 -19.15 -6.45 24.01
N THR A 4 -20.13 -6.77 24.85
CA THR A 4 -21.48 -6.22 24.77
C THR A 4 -21.75 -5.24 25.87
N GLY A 5 -22.63 -4.29 25.62
CA GLY A 5 -23.07 -3.34 26.63
C GLY A 5 -23.54 -2.02 26.03
N PRO A 6 -24.18 -1.17 26.86
CA PRO A 6 -24.69 0.12 26.41
C PRO A 6 -23.57 1.03 25.86
N GLY A 7 -23.96 2.08 25.13
CA GLY A 7 -23.04 3.16 24.74
C GLY A 7 -22.39 3.79 25.99
N GLY A 8 -21.14 4.22 25.88
CA GLY A 8 -20.43 4.90 26.97
C GLY A 8 -19.88 4.02 28.10
N THR A 9 -19.99 2.68 28.04
CA THR A 9 -19.39 1.75 29.03
C THR A 9 -17.90 1.52 28.87
N GLY A 10 -17.28 2.02 27.79
CA GLY A 10 -15.85 1.88 27.54
C GLY A 10 -15.43 0.60 26.78
N LYS A 11 -16.34 -0.06 26.06
CA LYS A 11 -16.03 -1.26 25.25
C LYS A 11 -14.84 -1.08 24.32
N THR A 12 -14.83 -0.01 23.53
CA THR A 12 -13.73 0.36 22.62
C THR A 12 -12.40 0.52 23.36
N ARG A 13 -12.41 1.24 24.50
CA ARG A 13 -11.19 1.44 25.32
C ARG A 13 -10.70 0.13 25.94
N LEU A 14 -11.61 -0.74 26.39
CA LEU A 14 -11.27 -2.07 26.90
C LEU A 14 -10.69 -2.95 25.79
N ALA A 15 -11.27 -2.94 24.60
CA ALA A 15 -10.76 -3.69 23.45
C ALA A 15 -9.34 -3.24 23.07
N LEU A 16 -9.07 -1.93 23.04
CA LEU A 16 -7.72 -1.39 22.82
C LEU A 16 -6.73 -1.83 23.89
N GLN A 17 -7.13 -1.82 25.18
CA GLN A 17 -6.27 -2.26 26.27
C GLN A 17 -5.97 -3.76 26.20
N VAL A 18 -6.97 -4.58 25.86
CA VAL A 18 -6.82 -6.03 25.65
C VAL A 18 -5.90 -6.29 24.46
N ALA A 19 -6.11 -5.61 23.34
CA ALA A 19 -5.24 -5.70 22.17
C ALA A 19 -3.79 -5.34 22.52
N GLY A 20 -3.56 -4.20 23.18
CA GLY A 20 -2.22 -3.78 23.60
C GLY A 20 -1.53 -4.77 24.55
N GLY A 21 -2.29 -5.38 25.47
CA GLY A 21 -1.76 -6.38 26.40
C GLY A 21 -1.46 -7.74 25.76
N LEU A 22 -1.96 -8.01 24.55
CA LEU A 22 -1.82 -9.29 23.86
C LEU A 22 -0.84 -9.25 22.67
N LEU A 23 -0.14 -8.14 22.44
CA LEU A 23 0.77 -7.96 21.31
C LEU A 23 1.77 -9.12 21.15
N GLU A 24 2.35 -9.62 22.26
CA GLU A 24 3.32 -10.73 22.22
C GLU A 24 2.68 -12.10 21.96
N SER A 25 1.36 -12.24 22.11
CA SER A 25 0.64 -13.51 21.96
C SER A 25 0.19 -13.82 20.53
N PHE A 26 0.18 -12.81 19.65
CA PHE A 26 -0.25 -12.91 18.26
C PHE A 26 0.91 -12.50 17.34
N PRO A 27 1.79 -13.45 16.97
CA PRO A 27 3.00 -13.16 16.19
C PRO A 27 2.68 -12.60 14.79
N ASP A 28 1.51 -12.94 14.25
CA ASP A 28 1.03 -12.47 12.95
C ASP A 28 0.21 -11.17 13.04
N GLY A 29 0.18 -10.54 14.21
CA GLY A 29 -0.37 -9.21 14.41
C GLY A 29 -1.76 -9.14 15.04
N ILE A 30 -2.10 -7.92 15.46
CA ILE A 30 -3.41 -7.52 15.99
C ILE A 30 -3.94 -6.41 15.10
N TRP A 31 -5.11 -6.63 14.52
CA TRP A 31 -5.69 -5.78 13.50
C TRP A 31 -6.92 -5.07 14.06
N TRP A 32 -6.91 -3.74 14.06
CA TRP A 32 -8.00 -2.91 14.56
C TRP A 32 -8.83 -2.33 13.41
N ILE A 33 -10.08 -2.75 13.31
CA ILE A 33 -11.00 -2.32 12.26
C ILE A 33 -12.10 -1.46 12.90
N GLU A 34 -12.06 -0.15 12.62
CA GLU A 34 -13.07 0.81 13.06
C GLU A 34 -14.22 0.86 12.05
N LEU A 35 -15.44 0.49 12.48
CA LEU A 35 -16.60 0.40 11.58
C LEU A 35 -17.52 1.60 11.67
N ALA A 36 -17.29 2.56 12.57
CA ALA A 36 -18.25 3.63 12.87
C ALA A 36 -18.67 4.48 11.65
N ALA A 37 -17.76 4.68 10.68
CA ALA A 37 -18.03 5.42 9.46
C ALA A 37 -18.58 4.56 8.31
N LEU A 38 -18.60 3.23 8.46
CA LEU A 38 -18.95 2.29 7.39
C LEU A 38 -20.46 2.02 7.36
N ASN A 39 -21.18 2.71 6.47
CA ASN A 39 -22.64 2.54 6.38
C ASN A 39 -23.08 1.43 5.41
N ASP A 40 -22.21 0.96 4.52
CA ASP A 40 -22.54 -0.07 3.53
C ASP A 40 -21.96 -1.43 3.93
N PRO A 41 -22.80 -2.44 4.25
CA PRO A 41 -22.34 -3.78 4.58
C PRO A 41 -21.46 -4.42 3.50
N ILE A 42 -21.70 -4.12 2.22
CA ILE A 42 -20.96 -4.75 1.11
C ILE A 42 -19.46 -4.43 1.18
N LEU A 43 -19.11 -3.27 1.73
CA LEU A 43 -17.73 -2.80 1.84
C LEU A 43 -17.01 -3.33 3.09
N LEU A 44 -17.65 -4.13 3.95
CA LEU A 44 -17.05 -4.60 5.21
C LEU A 44 -15.85 -5.51 4.97
N ALA A 45 -15.98 -6.52 4.10
CA ALA A 45 -14.88 -7.43 3.78
C ALA A 45 -13.69 -6.66 3.21
N GLN A 46 -13.95 -5.68 2.35
CA GLN A 46 -12.90 -4.85 1.77
C GLN A 46 -12.24 -3.93 2.80
N THR A 47 -13.02 -3.36 3.73
CA THR A 47 -12.49 -2.52 4.81
C THR A 47 -11.55 -3.32 5.72
N ILE A 48 -11.92 -4.57 6.04
CA ILE A 48 -11.06 -5.48 6.80
C ILE A 48 -9.80 -5.81 5.98
N ALA A 49 -9.94 -6.18 4.70
CA ALA A 49 -8.81 -6.46 3.82
C ALA A 49 -7.82 -5.28 3.72
N GLY A 50 -8.34 -4.06 3.55
CA GLY A 50 -7.54 -2.85 3.52
C GLY A 50 -6.85 -2.53 4.84
N THR A 51 -7.43 -2.87 5.99
CA THR A 51 -6.75 -2.71 7.29
C THR A 51 -5.59 -3.70 7.46
N LEU A 52 -5.67 -4.85 6.79
CA LEU A 52 -4.60 -5.85 6.74
C LEU A 52 -3.61 -5.59 5.59
N ASP A 53 -3.72 -4.43 4.92
CA ASP A 53 -2.95 -4.06 3.73
C ASP A 53 -2.98 -5.13 2.62
N LEU A 54 -4.10 -5.85 2.47
CA LEU A 54 -4.23 -6.89 1.46
C LEU A 54 -4.54 -6.26 0.09
N PRO A 55 -3.75 -6.56 -0.95
CA PRO A 55 -4.03 -6.08 -2.29
C PRO A 55 -5.28 -6.77 -2.85
N GLU A 56 -6.02 -6.04 -3.67
CA GLU A 56 -7.11 -6.62 -4.44
C GLU A 56 -6.55 -7.61 -5.48
N GLN A 57 -7.20 -8.78 -5.57
CA GLN A 57 -6.81 -9.83 -6.51
C GLN A 57 -7.92 -9.99 -7.57
N PRO A 58 -7.64 -9.72 -8.85
CA PRO A 58 -8.63 -9.90 -9.92
C PRO A 58 -9.25 -11.29 -9.90
N GLY A 59 -10.58 -11.35 -9.94
CA GLY A 59 -11.36 -12.59 -9.92
C GLY A 59 -11.62 -13.20 -8.54
N ASN A 60 -10.98 -12.69 -7.48
CA ASN A 60 -11.21 -13.15 -6.10
C ASN A 60 -12.00 -12.10 -5.30
N SER A 61 -13.02 -12.54 -4.55
CA SER A 61 -13.72 -11.63 -3.62
C SER A 61 -12.79 -11.23 -2.45
N PRO A 62 -12.94 -10.03 -1.84
CA PRO A 62 -12.15 -9.62 -0.67
C PRO A 62 -12.21 -10.60 0.48
N LEU A 63 -13.38 -11.22 0.68
CA LEU A 63 -13.54 -12.26 1.70
C LEU A 63 -12.68 -13.48 1.38
N ALA A 64 -12.60 -13.92 0.12
CA ALA A 64 -11.75 -15.04 -0.26
C ALA A 64 -10.26 -14.73 -0.02
N VAL A 65 -9.82 -13.52 -0.39
CA VAL A 65 -8.43 -13.06 -0.15
C VAL A 65 -8.12 -13.03 1.35
N LEU A 66 -9.03 -12.50 2.16
CA LEU A 66 -8.92 -12.50 3.62
C LEU A 66 -8.79 -13.91 4.21
N LEU A 67 -9.64 -14.84 3.77
CA LEU A 67 -9.64 -16.22 4.26
C LEU A 67 -8.35 -16.95 3.90
N GLU A 68 -7.83 -16.74 2.68
CA GLU A 68 -6.56 -17.31 2.24
C GLU A 68 -5.40 -16.74 3.05
N HIS A 69 -5.32 -15.40 3.19
CA HIS A 69 -4.25 -14.73 3.92
C HIS A 69 -4.17 -15.14 5.39
N LEU A 70 -5.33 -15.33 6.01
CA LEU A 70 -5.42 -15.68 7.43
C LEU A 70 -5.35 -17.19 7.68
N ARG A 71 -5.35 -18.06 6.66
CA ARG A 71 -5.47 -19.53 6.82
C ARG A 71 -4.49 -20.12 7.84
N ASP A 72 -3.22 -19.73 7.77
CA ASP A 72 -2.13 -20.31 8.58
C ASP A 72 -1.56 -19.34 9.63
N LYS A 73 -2.24 -18.21 9.87
CA LYS A 73 -1.76 -17.13 10.75
C LYS A 73 -2.44 -17.13 12.11
N ARG A 74 -1.69 -16.81 13.15
CA ARG A 74 -2.22 -16.59 14.50
C ARG A 74 -2.42 -15.09 14.74
N THR A 75 -3.62 -14.60 14.41
CA THR A 75 -3.99 -13.19 14.48
C THR A 75 -5.12 -12.91 15.47
N LEU A 76 -5.19 -11.67 15.94
CA LEU A 76 -6.37 -11.11 16.61
C LEU A 76 -7.00 -10.06 15.71
N VAL A 77 -8.24 -10.28 15.30
CA VAL A 77 -9.05 -9.31 14.54
C VAL A 77 -9.99 -8.61 15.50
N VAL A 78 -9.86 -7.28 15.63
CA VAL A 78 -10.70 -6.46 16.50
C VAL A 78 -11.67 -5.65 15.64
N LEU A 79 -12.97 -5.93 15.76
CA LEU A 79 -14.03 -5.20 15.07
C LEU A 79 -14.70 -4.23 16.05
N ASP A 80 -14.53 -2.93 15.86
CA ASP A 80 -15.12 -1.91 16.74
C ASP A 80 -16.41 -1.34 16.14
N ASN A 81 -17.43 -1.17 16.99
CA ASN A 81 -18.71 -0.55 16.68
C ASN A 81 -19.60 -1.34 15.67
N CYS A 82 -19.70 -2.66 15.83
CA CYS A 82 -20.45 -3.54 14.92
C CYS A 82 -21.98 -3.34 14.89
N GLU A 83 -22.54 -2.48 15.75
CA GLU A 83 -23.98 -2.38 16.04
C GLU A 83 -24.88 -2.03 14.84
N HIS A 84 -24.33 -1.42 13.81
CA HIS A 84 -25.06 -1.05 12.58
C HIS A 84 -24.82 -2.05 11.43
N LEU A 85 -23.88 -2.99 11.59
CA LEU A 85 -23.48 -4.01 10.60
C LEU A 85 -23.53 -5.44 11.17
N VAL A 86 -24.30 -5.68 12.23
CA VAL A 86 -24.28 -6.93 13.02
C VAL A 86 -24.39 -8.18 12.13
N ALA A 87 -25.33 -8.18 11.19
CA ALA A 87 -25.57 -9.32 10.31
C ALA A 87 -24.36 -9.64 9.41
N GLU A 88 -23.72 -8.62 8.86
CA GLU A 88 -22.60 -8.79 7.94
C GLU A 88 -21.29 -9.08 8.69
N CYS A 89 -21.08 -8.44 9.85
CA CYS A 89 -20.02 -8.82 10.79
C CYS A 89 -20.14 -10.28 11.19
N ALA A 90 -21.34 -10.76 11.53
CA ALA A 90 -21.59 -12.16 11.87
C ALA A 90 -21.20 -13.10 10.72
N ARG A 91 -21.61 -12.77 9.49
CA ARG A 91 -21.31 -13.56 8.28
C ARG A 91 -19.80 -13.70 8.04
N ILE A 92 -19.06 -12.58 8.11
CA ILE A 92 -17.60 -12.58 7.89
C ILE A 92 -16.88 -13.27 9.04
N CYS A 93 -17.22 -12.99 10.30
CA CYS A 93 -16.65 -13.66 11.46
C CYS A 93 -16.82 -15.18 11.39
N HIS A 94 -18.00 -15.65 10.98
CA HIS A 94 -18.26 -17.07 10.80
C HIS A 94 -17.35 -17.70 9.74
N ALA A 95 -17.19 -17.03 8.60
CA ALA A 95 -16.30 -17.50 7.54
C ALA A 95 -14.82 -17.55 8.00
N LEU A 96 -14.35 -16.49 8.67
CA LEU A 96 -12.97 -16.40 9.18
C LEU A 96 -12.65 -17.53 10.17
N LEU A 97 -13.54 -17.75 11.14
CA LEU A 97 -13.36 -18.80 12.16
C LEU A 97 -13.46 -20.21 11.56
N ALA A 98 -14.24 -20.40 10.50
CA ALA A 98 -14.33 -21.67 9.80
C ALA A 98 -13.06 -21.98 8.97
N ALA A 99 -12.45 -20.96 8.37
CA ALA A 99 -11.24 -21.11 7.56
C ALA A 99 -9.96 -21.25 8.40
N ASN A 100 -9.87 -20.56 9.54
CA ASN A 100 -8.73 -20.68 10.44
C ASN A 100 -9.16 -20.72 11.92
N PRO A 101 -9.07 -21.88 12.59
CA PRO A 101 -9.44 -22.02 13.99
C PRO A 101 -8.47 -21.32 14.97
N THR A 102 -7.29 -20.86 14.52
CA THR A 102 -6.33 -20.10 15.35
C THR A 102 -6.55 -18.59 15.33
N THR A 103 -7.41 -18.09 14.43
CA THR A 103 -7.81 -16.68 14.40
C THR A 103 -8.73 -16.39 15.58
N VAL A 104 -8.41 -15.33 16.34
CA VAL A 104 -9.27 -14.85 17.43
C VAL A 104 -9.95 -13.57 16.99
N ILE A 105 -11.25 -13.46 17.25
CA ILE A 105 -12.03 -12.25 16.94
C ILE A 105 -12.51 -11.60 18.24
N LEU A 106 -12.27 -10.30 18.38
CA LEU A 106 -12.79 -9.45 19.44
C LEU A 106 -13.71 -8.39 18.82
N ALA A 107 -15.01 -8.49 19.03
CA ALA A 107 -15.97 -7.49 18.53
C ALA A 107 -16.45 -6.57 19.67
N THR A 108 -16.72 -5.30 19.38
CA THR A 108 -17.48 -4.41 20.26
C THR A 108 -18.84 -4.08 19.63
N SER A 109 -19.91 -4.27 20.41
CA SER A 109 -21.27 -4.07 19.91
C SER A 109 -22.25 -3.78 21.06
N ARG A 110 -23.43 -3.24 20.75
CA ARG A 110 -24.56 -3.17 21.70
C ARG A 110 -25.21 -4.53 21.94
N GLU A 111 -25.17 -5.41 20.94
CA GLU A 111 -25.78 -6.74 20.95
C GLU A 111 -24.84 -7.83 20.43
N SER A 112 -25.20 -9.10 20.67
CA SER A 112 -24.43 -10.26 20.21
C SER A 112 -24.44 -10.36 18.68
N LEU A 113 -23.36 -10.88 18.09
CA LEU A 113 -23.32 -11.22 16.66
C LEU A 113 -24.15 -12.49 16.34
N ASN A 114 -24.48 -13.29 17.36
CA ASN A 114 -25.26 -14.53 17.28
C ASN A 114 -24.61 -15.59 16.37
N ILE A 115 -23.30 -15.78 16.50
CA ILE A 115 -22.56 -16.83 15.77
C ILE A 115 -22.21 -18.02 16.67
N ALA A 116 -22.05 -19.21 16.06
CA ALA A 116 -21.63 -20.40 16.79
C ALA A 116 -20.24 -20.20 17.42
N GLY A 117 -20.10 -20.54 18.72
CA GLY A 117 -18.86 -20.35 19.47
C GLY A 117 -18.62 -18.92 19.97
N GLU A 118 -19.58 -18.00 19.78
CA GLU A 118 -19.51 -16.65 20.33
C GLU A 118 -19.54 -16.69 21.87
N ILE A 119 -18.50 -16.13 22.48
CA ILE A 119 -18.50 -15.79 23.92
C ILE A 119 -18.87 -14.32 24.04
N THR A 120 -20.07 -14.06 24.55
CA THR A 120 -20.55 -12.70 24.82
C THR A 120 -20.06 -12.27 26.21
N TRP A 121 -19.23 -11.22 26.26
CA TRP A 121 -18.74 -10.65 27.50
C TRP A 121 -19.46 -9.32 27.79
N PRO A 122 -20.43 -9.30 28.72
CA PRO A 122 -21.09 -8.06 29.11
C PRO A 122 -20.11 -7.17 29.87
N VAL A 123 -19.76 -6.02 29.28
CA VAL A 123 -18.92 -5.00 29.91
C VAL A 123 -19.76 -4.25 30.92
N SER A 124 -19.55 -4.59 32.20
CA SER A 124 -20.17 -3.91 33.34
C SER A 124 -19.73 -2.45 33.44
N THR A 125 -20.57 -1.64 34.08
CA THR A 125 -20.17 -0.31 34.54
C THR A 125 -19.09 -0.43 35.61
N LEU A 126 -18.42 0.69 35.90
CA LEU A 126 -17.41 0.75 36.95
C LEU A 126 -18.02 0.47 38.31
N SER A 127 -17.27 -0.21 39.17
CA SER A 127 -17.66 -0.45 40.56
C SER A 127 -18.07 0.85 41.25
N LEU A 128 -19.23 0.80 41.89
CA LEU A 128 -19.83 1.92 42.64
C LEU A 128 -19.54 1.77 44.14
N PRO A 129 -19.46 2.88 44.89
CA PRO A 129 -19.39 2.82 46.34
C PRO A 129 -20.72 2.33 46.92
N ALA A 130 -20.70 1.67 48.07
CA ALA A 130 -21.92 1.31 48.79
C ALA A 130 -22.62 2.57 49.32
N PRO A 131 -23.96 2.62 49.40
CA PRO A 131 -24.70 3.85 49.75
C PRO A 131 -24.37 4.43 51.14
N ASP A 132 -23.85 3.60 52.04
CA ASP A 132 -23.43 3.93 53.41
C ASP A 132 -21.95 4.34 53.52
N GLN A 133 -21.14 4.08 52.49
CA GLN A 133 -19.74 4.50 52.44
C GLN A 133 -19.63 6.01 52.23
N THR A 134 -18.95 6.66 53.16
CA THR A 134 -18.81 8.13 53.17
C THR A 134 -17.37 8.59 53.36
N ALA A 135 -16.50 7.73 53.88
CA ALA A 135 -15.10 8.05 54.11
C ALA A 135 -14.28 7.98 52.82
N LYS A 136 -13.31 8.89 52.66
CA LYS A 136 -12.40 8.97 51.52
C LYS A 136 -11.74 7.62 51.17
N GLY A 137 -11.23 6.92 52.18
CA GLY A 137 -10.51 5.65 51.98
C GLY A 137 -11.39 4.54 51.41
N GLU A 138 -12.67 4.50 51.79
CA GLU A 138 -13.65 3.54 51.28
C GLU A 138 -14.11 3.91 49.87
N LEU A 139 -14.44 5.19 49.66
CA LEU A 139 -14.89 5.69 48.37
C LEU A 139 -13.83 5.53 47.27
N LEU A 140 -12.54 5.67 47.58
CA LEU A 140 -11.45 5.46 46.62
C LEU A 140 -11.28 3.99 46.19
N GLN A 141 -11.93 3.03 46.84
CA GLN A 141 -11.94 1.63 46.36
C GLN A 141 -12.83 1.50 45.10
N SER A 142 -13.87 2.32 44.97
CA SER A 142 -14.71 2.39 43.78
C SER A 142 -13.93 2.91 42.57
N GLU A 143 -14.00 2.19 41.45
CA GLU A 143 -13.42 2.61 40.17
C GLU A 143 -14.08 3.88 39.64
N ALA A 144 -15.40 4.03 39.82
CA ALA A 144 -16.14 5.22 39.39
C ALA A 144 -15.62 6.49 40.06
N VAL A 145 -15.41 6.43 41.38
CA VAL A 145 -14.85 7.55 42.17
C VAL A 145 -13.42 7.83 41.74
N ARG A 146 -12.58 6.80 41.58
CA ARG A 146 -11.20 6.98 41.11
C ARG A 146 -11.14 7.66 39.74
N LEU A 147 -11.96 7.20 38.79
CA LEU A 147 -12.04 7.81 37.47
C LEU A 147 -12.49 9.27 37.56
N PHE A 148 -13.51 9.59 38.36
CA PHE A 148 -13.96 10.97 38.53
C PHE A 148 -12.83 11.89 39.02
N ILE A 149 -12.10 11.48 40.07
CA ILE A 149 -10.99 12.26 40.63
C ILE A 149 -9.86 12.43 39.62
N GLU A 150 -9.50 11.35 38.92
CA GLU A 150 -8.45 11.37 37.91
C GLU A 150 -8.78 12.35 36.78
N ARG A 151 -10.01 12.30 36.24
CA ARG A 151 -10.47 13.20 35.17
C ARG A 151 -10.62 14.64 35.66
N ALA A 152 -11.12 14.84 36.89
CA ALA A 152 -11.24 16.17 37.49
C ALA A 152 -9.86 16.83 37.66
N ARG A 153 -8.84 16.08 38.08
CA ARG A 153 -7.45 16.57 38.22
C ARG A 153 -6.77 16.84 36.89
N ALA A 154 -7.10 16.07 35.84
CA ALA A 154 -6.59 16.32 34.51
C ALA A 154 -7.08 17.68 33.95
N ILE A 155 -8.24 18.15 34.41
CA ILE A 155 -8.88 19.39 33.94
C ILE A 155 -8.55 20.58 34.86
N LEU A 156 -8.49 20.36 36.17
CA LEU A 156 -8.09 21.35 37.16
C LEU A 156 -6.87 20.83 37.94
N PRO A 157 -5.64 21.15 37.50
CA PRO A 157 -4.40 20.78 38.20
C PRO A 157 -4.38 21.44 39.59
N GLY A 158 -4.64 20.65 40.64
CA GLY A 158 -4.88 21.15 42.00
C GLY A 158 -6.26 20.85 42.56
N PHE A 159 -7.11 20.11 41.84
CA PHE A 159 -8.39 19.63 42.36
C PHE A 159 -8.19 18.75 43.60
N GLU A 160 -8.55 19.31 44.75
CA GLU A 160 -8.62 18.65 46.05
C GLU A 160 -10.02 18.82 46.64
N LEU A 161 -10.49 17.75 47.30
CA LEU A 161 -11.78 17.74 47.97
C LEU A 161 -11.58 17.86 49.46
N ALA A 162 -12.34 18.73 50.10
CA ALA A 162 -12.46 18.75 51.55
C ALA A 162 -13.05 17.41 52.05
N GLU A 163 -12.73 17.01 53.28
CA GLU A 163 -13.27 15.77 53.87
C GLU A 163 -14.81 15.72 53.81
N THR A 164 -15.46 16.87 53.88
CA THR A 164 -16.92 17.03 53.81
C THR A 164 -17.53 16.77 52.44
N ASP A 165 -16.74 16.83 51.35
CA ASP A 165 -17.25 16.73 49.98
C ASP A 165 -17.17 15.31 49.40
N TRP A 166 -16.43 14.40 50.05
CA TRP A 166 -16.30 13.00 49.62
C TRP A 166 -17.64 12.26 49.50
N PRO A 167 -18.59 12.39 50.45
CA PRO A 167 -19.91 11.78 50.32
C PRO A 167 -20.67 12.25 49.06
N LEU A 168 -20.48 13.51 48.65
CA LEU A 168 -21.13 14.05 47.45
C LEU A 168 -20.56 13.42 46.16
N VAL A 169 -19.27 13.10 46.13
CA VAL A 169 -18.68 12.36 44.99
C VAL A 169 -19.20 10.94 44.91
N GLY A 170 -19.36 10.25 46.05
CA GLY A 170 -19.97 8.93 46.10
C GLY A 170 -21.41 8.95 45.56
N GLN A 171 -22.20 9.91 46.02
CA GLN A 171 -23.56 10.15 45.52
C GLN A 171 -23.61 10.51 44.03
N LEU A 172 -22.64 11.28 43.54
CA LEU A 172 -22.53 11.63 42.13
C LEU A 172 -22.28 10.37 41.29
N CYS A 173 -21.31 9.54 41.66
CA CYS A 173 -20.97 8.32 40.95
C CYS A 173 -22.15 7.33 40.92
N LEU A 174 -22.86 7.17 42.04
CA LEU A 174 -24.08 6.37 42.13
C LEU A 174 -25.15 6.82 41.14
N ARG A 175 -25.37 8.14 41.02
CA ARG A 175 -26.35 8.70 40.08
C ARG A 175 -25.96 8.55 38.61
N LEU A 176 -24.66 8.52 38.32
CA LEU A 176 -24.13 8.28 36.98
C LEU A 176 -24.07 6.78 36.63
N ASP A 177 -24.56 5.91 37.53
CA ASP A 177 -24.61 4.45 37.41
C ASP A 177 -23.25 3.81 37.04
N GLY A 178 -22.15 4.47 37.39
CA GLY A 178 -20.80 3.98 37.11
C GLY A 178 -20.42 4.00 35.63
N LEU A 179 -21.18 4.70 34.77
CA LEU A 179 -20.89 4.80 33.34
C LEU A 179 -19.64 5.68 33.12
N PRO A 180 -18.53 5.15 32.55
CA PRO A 180 -17.28 5.90 32.35
C PRO A 180 -17.48 7.22 31.60
N LEU A 181 -18.19 7.20 30.46
CA LEU A 181 -18.45 8.41 29.68
C LEU A 181 -19.26 9.44 30.48
N ALA A 182 -20.21 8.96 31.29
CA ALA A 182 -21.02 9.83 32.13
C ALA A 182 -20.17 10.52 33.22
N ILE A 183 -19.24 9.76 33.81
CA ILE A 183 -18.29 10.26 34.80
C ILE A 183 -17.33 11.27 34.18
N GLU A 184 -16.83 11.00 32.97
CA GLU A 184 -15.95 11.92 32.23
C GLU A 184 -16.65 13.26 31.94
N LEU A 185 -17.88 13.20 31.42
CA LEU A 185 -18.70 14.40 31.14
C LEU A 185 -19.02 15.20 32.41
N ALA A 186 -19.26 14.54 33.54
CA ALA A 186 -19.49 15.20 34.82
C ALA A 186 -18.20 15.81 35.41
N ALA A 187 -17.08 15.08 35.34
CA ALA A 187 -15.78 15.55 35.81
C ALA A 187 -15.30 16.76 35.00
N ALA A 188 -15.66 16.86 33.72
CA ALA A 188 -15.38 18.02 32.88
C ALA A 188 -16.00 19.34 33.36
N ARG A 189 -16.90 19.31 34.34
CA ARG A 189 -17.62 20.48 34.84
C ARG A 189 -17.06 21.02 36.16
N VAL A 190 -16.05 20.40 36.75
CA VAL A 190 -15.50 20.81 38.06
C VAL A 190 -14.82 22.19 38.06
N ASN A 191 -14.45 22.70 36.89
CA ASN A 191 -13.92 24.06 36.72
C ASN A 191 -15.03 25.14 36.75
N MET A 192 -16.30 24.76 36.55
CA MET A 192 -17.44 25.67 36.50
C MET A 192 -18.42 25.47 37.67
N LEU A 193 -18.48 24.27 38.23
CA LEU A 193 -19.45 23.89 39.26
C LEU A 193 -18.77 23.12 40.38
N SER A 194 -19.16 23.39 41.63
CA SER A 194 -18.77 22.55 42.77
C SER A 194 -19.44 21.18 42.68
N VAL A 195 -18.87 20.17 43.34
CA VAL A 195 -19.46 18.81 43.41
C VAL A 195 -20.88 18.84 43.98
N SER A 196 -21.15 19.70 44.97
CA SER A 196 -22.49 19.90 45.53
C SER A 196 -23.50 20.44 44.50
N GLN A 197 -23.07 21.36 43.63
CA GLN A 197 -23.90 21.89 42.55
C GLN A 197 -24.14 20.84 41.45
N LEU A 198 -23.14 20.03 41.13
CA LEU A 198 -23.26 18.91 40.18
C LEU A 198 -24.34 17.92 40.62
N VAL A 199 -24.23 17.44 41.87
CA VAL A 199 -25.20 16.52 42.48
C VAL A 199 -26.61 17.09 42.45
N THR A 200 -26.77 18.34 42.90
CA THR A 200 -28.09 19.00 43.01
C THR A 200 -28.75 19.18 41.63
N ARG A 201 -27.98 19.57 40.61
CA ARG A 201 -28.52 19.81 39.26
C ARG A 201 -28.88 18.50 38.55
N LEU A 202 -28.07 17.46 38.73
CA LEU A 202 -28.38 16.11 38.22
C LEU A 202 -29.66 15.57 38.84
N ASP A 203 -29.84 15.72 40.16
CA ASP A 203 -31.08 15.34 40.85
C ASP A 203 -32.32 15.96 40.23
N ASN A 204 -32.28 17.26 39.96
CA ASN A 204 -33.41 17.98 39.40
C ASN A 204 -33.74 17.52 37.98
N ARG A 205 -32.72 17.23 37.16
CA ARG A 205 -32.90 16.68 35.80
C ARG A 205 -33.45 15.26 35.82
N PHE A 206 -32.95 14.38 36.69
CA PHE A 206 -33.48 13.02 36.79
C PHE A 206 -34.93 12.99 37.30
N LYS A 207 -35.29 13.85 38.27
CA LYS A 207 -36.68 13.99 38.73
C LYS A 207 -37.64 14.45 37.63
N LEU A 208 -37.18 15.34 36.74
CA LEU A 208 -37.96 15.79 35.57
C LEU A 208 -38.24 14.65 34.59
N LEU A 209 -37.26 13.76 34.37
CA LEU A 209 -37.37 12.63 33.45
C LEU A 209 -38.18 11.46 34.02
N THR A 210 -38.12 11.22 35.34
CA THR A 210 -38.92 10.15 35.99
C THR A 210 -40.33 10.56 36.40
N GLY A 211 -40.75 11.80 36.09
CA GLY A 211 -42.03 12.34 36.52
C GLY A 211 -42.21 12.35 38.05
N GLY A 212 -41.11 12.46 38.80
CA GLY A 212 -41.10 12.39 40.26
C GLY A 212 -41.16 10.98 40.87
N SER A 213 -41.15 9.92 40.05
CA SER A 213 -41.05 8.54 40.55
C SER A 213 -39.68 8.25 41.15
N ARG A 214 -39.64 7.54 42.29
CA ARG A 214 -38.42 7.08 42.98
C ARG A 214 -37.76 5.85 42.34
N ALA A 215 -38.29 5.34 41.23
CA ALA A 215 -37.69 4.21 40.52
C ALA A 215 -36.34 4.60 39.89
N THR A 216 -35.34 3.72 39.99
CA THR A 216 -34.04 3.87 39.33
C THR A 216 -34.22 3.90 37.81
N MET A 217 -33.64 4.90 37.15
CA MET A 217 -33.71 4.99 35.69
C MET A 217 -32.91 3.88 35.01
N PRO A 218 -33.42 3.29 33.91
CA PRO A 218 -32.62 2.45 33.03
C PRO A 218 -31.34 3.15 32.57
N ARG A 219 -30.22 2.42 32.53
CA ARG A 219 -28.87 2.90 32.14
C ARG A 219 -28.81 3.81 30.91
N HIS A 220 -29.54 3.44 29.85
CA HIS A 220 -29.59 4.21 28.62
C HIS A 220 -30.23 5.60 28.83
N GLN A 221 -31.20 5.72 29.74
CA GLN A 221 -31.82 7.00 30.08
C GLN A 221 -30.88 7.87 30.92
N THR A 222 -30.03 7.28 31.77
CA THR A 222 -29.03 8.03 32.56
C THR A 222 -27.99 8.71 31.66
N LEU A 223 -27.43 7.99 30.67
CA LEU A 223 -26.48 8.59 29.73
C LEU A 223 -27.13 9.66 28.87
N GLN A 224 -28.31 9.37 28.32
CA GLN A 224 -29.07 10.32 27.51
C GLN A 224 -29.37 11.60 28.29
N ALA A 225 -29.85 11.48 29.53
CA ALA A 225 -30.12 12.61 30.42
C ALA A 225 -28.90 13.46 30.73
N LEU A 226 -27.72 12.84 30.87
CA LEU A 226 -26.48 13.56 31.11
C LEU A 226 -25.99 14.29 29.85
N VAL A 227 -26.12 13.66 28.68
CA VAL A 227 -25.77 14.29 27.41
C VAL A 227 -26.74 15.45 27.13
N ASP A 228 -28.04 15.28 27.37
CA ASP A 228 -29.06 16.34 27.32
C ASP A 228 -28.70 17.49 28.26
N TRP A 229 -28.35 17.21 29.53
CA TRP A 229 -27.91 18.24 30.46
C TRP A 229 -26.60 18.94 30.03
N SER A 230 -25.63 18.17 29.52
CA SER A 230 -24.35 18.70 29.04
C SER A 230 -24.53 19.63 27.85
N TYR A 231 -25.50 19.32 27.00
CA TYR A 231 -25.95 20.11 25.86
C TYR A 231 -26.73 21.36 26.29
N ASP A 232 -27.64 21.26 27.26
CA ASP A 232 -28.41 22.40 27.80
C ASP A 232 -27.53 23.48 28.45
N LEU A 233 -26.34 23.10 28.93
CA LEU A 233 -25.35 24.03 29.49
C LEU A 233 -24.50 24.74 28.43
N LEU A 234 -24.66 24.37 27.16
CA LEU A 234 -23.99 25.06 26.07
C LEU A 234 -24.70 26.38 25.77
N THR A 235 -23.93 27.38 25.37
CA THR A 235 -24.49 28.60 24.77
C THR A 235 -25.19 28.25 23.45
N PRO A 236 -26.15 29.04 22.96
CA PRO A 236 -26.81 28.78 21.68
C PRO A 236 -25.83 28.54 20.53
N ALA A 237 -24.76 29.35 20.44
CA ALA A 237 -23.71 29.20 19.44
C ALA A 237 -22.96 27.85 19.53
N GLU A 238 -22.66 27.40 20.76
CA GLU A 238 -22.02 26.11 21.00
C GLU A 238 -22.94 24.93 20.68
N GLN A 239 -24.25 25.06 20.94
CA GLN A 239 -25.26 24.04 20.58
C GLN A 239 -25.34 23.87 19.06
N THR A 240 -25.41 25.00 18.34
CA THR A 240 -25.43 25.04 16.88
C THR A 240 -24.17 24.39 16.31
N LEU A 241 -22.97 24.79 16.78
CA LEU A 241 -21.73 24.17 16.31
C LEU A 241 -21.69 22.67 16.62
N PHE A 242 -22.02 22.27 17.85
CA PHE A 242 -22.00 20.86 18.25
C PHE A 242 -22.91 20.00 17.37
N GLY A 243 -24.13 20.48 17.08
CA GLY A 243 -25.04 19.81 16.14
C GLY A 243 -24.42 19.66 14.75
N ARG A 244 -23.87 20.74 14.20
CA ARG A 244 -23.28 20.76 12.85
C ARG A 244 -22.06 19.85 12.72
N LEU A 245 -21.23 19.73 13.76
CA LEU A 245 -20.09 18.80 13.79
C LEU A 245 -20.52 17.32 13.76
N GLY A 246 -21.79 17.01 14.03
CA GLY A 246 -22.32 15.64 13.96
C GLY A 246 -22.30 14.99 12.58
N VAL A 247 -22.13 15.78 11.49
CA VAL A 247 -22.11 15.25 10.11
C VAL A 247 -20.80 14.59 9.71
N PHE A 248 -19.69 14.90 10.39
CA PHE A 248 -18.39 14.28 10.10
C PHE A 248 -18.44 12.78 10.42
N GLY A 249 -18.06 11.93 9.46
CA GLY A 249 -18.02 10.48 9.63
C GLY A 249 -16.82 10.02 10.45
N GLY A 250 -15.75 10.80 10.43
CA GLY A 250 -14.55 10.60 11.24
C GLY A 250 -14.14 11.89 11.95
N GLY A 251 -12.84 12.06 12.18
CA GLY A 251 -12.33 13.34 12.69
C GLY A 251 -12.34 14.44 11.65
N TRP A 252 -11.99 15.65 12.07
CA TRP A 252 -11.90 16.82 11.19
C TRP A 252 -10.73 17.73 11.57
N SER A 253 -10.31 18.54 10.59
CA SER A 253 -9.40 19.68 10.79
C SER A 253 -10.18 20.93 11.19
N LEU A 254 -9.49 21.94 11.73
CA LEU A 254 -10.11 23.25 12.00
C LEU A 254 -10.72 23.86 10.73
N GLU A 255 -10.00 23.84 9.62
CA GLU A 255 -10.48 24.34 8.32
C GLU A 255 -11.80 23.67 7.90
N ALA A 256 -11.91 22.36 8.08
CA ALA A 256 -13.15 21.63 7.77
C ALA A 256 -14.30 22.06 8.70
N ALA A 257 -14.04 22.21 10.00
CA ALA A 257 -15.04 22.70 10.96
C ALA A 257 -15.52 24.11 10.61
N GLU A 258 -14.63 24.99 10.18
CA GLU A 258 -14.95 26.36 9.77
C GLU A 258 -15.89 26.36 8.56
N LYS A 259 -15.60 25.55 7.54
CA LYS A 259 -16.42 25.47 6.31
C LYS A 259 -17.77 24.80 6.52
N VAL A 260 -17.84 23.79 7.39
CA VAL A 260 -19.07 23.01 7.63
C VAL A 260 -19.93 23.61 8.74
N GLY A 261 -19.31 24.20 9.76
CA GLY A 261 -19.96 24.73 10.96
C GLY A 261 -20.15 26.25 10.98
N GLY A 262 -19.28 27.01 10.31
CA GLY A 262 -19.26 28.49 10.32
C GLY A 262 -20.13 29.11 9.23
N TRP A 263 -21.45 29.04 9.39
CA TRP A 263 -22.39 29.70 8.49
C TRP A 263 -23.68 30.10 9.22
N GLY A 264 -24.49 30.97 8.59
CA GLY A 264 -25.74 31.43 9.19
C GLY A 264 -25.45 32.29 10.43
N ASP A 265 -25.89 31.84 11.60
CA ASP A 265 -25.69 32.56 12.87
C ASP A 265 -24.28 32.41 13.48
N LEU A 266 -23.38 31.68 12.81
CA LEU A 266 -21.98 31.50 13.24
C LEU A 266 -21.05 31.96 12.13
N GLU A 267 -20.06 32.78 12.48
CA GLU A 267 -18.99 33.16 11.55
C GLU A 267 -17.82 32.15 11.61
N PRO A 268 -17.10 31.88 10.50
CA PRO A 268 -15.95 30.97 10.49
C PRO A 268 -14.90 31.28 11.56
N GLU A 269 -14.62 32.55 11.82
CA GLU A 269 -13.60 32.97 12.79
C GLU A 269 -13.96 32.61 14.24
N GLU A 270 -15.24 32.41 14.56
CA GLU A 270 -15.71 32.04 15.89
C GLU A 270 -15.53 30.55 16.20
N ILE A 271 -15.31 29.73 15.16
CA ILE A 271 -15.33 28.26 15.26
C ILE A 271 -14.18 27.74 16.09
N LEU A 272 -12.99 28.33 16.00
CA LEU A 272 -11.85 27.95 16.82
C LEU A 272 -12.17 28.08 18.32
N ASP A 273 -12.73 29.22 18.73
CA ASP A 273 -13.05 29.51 20.13
C ASP A 273 -14.23 28.66 20.63
N LEU A 274 -15.26 28.48 19.79
CA LEU A 274 -16.41 27.61 20.12
C LEU A 274 -15.98 26.14 20.25
N GLN A 275 -15.15 25.64 19.34
CA GLN A 275 -14.62 24.29 19.38
C GLN A 275 -13.72 24.08 20.60
N HIS A 276 -12.84 25.04 20.91
CA HIS A 276 -12.03 24.99 22.12
C HIS A 276 -12.89 24.90 23.39
N ARG A 277 -14.00 25.64 23.44
CA ARG A 277 -14.98 25.54 24.54
C ARG A 277 -15.67 24.17 24.59
N LEU A 278 -15.98 23.55 23.45
CA LEU A 278 -16.52 22.18 23.41
C LEU A 278 -15.50 21.12 23.86
N VAL A 279 -14.21 21.31 23.55
CA VAL A 279 -13.11 20.45 24.03
C VAL A 279 -12.98 20.57 25.55
N ASN A 280 -12.98 21.79 26.09
CA ASN A 280 -12.93 22.02 27.54
C ASN A 280 -14.15 21.45 28.29
N LYS A 281 -15.27 21.24 27.59
CA LYS A 281 -16.50 20.61 28.13
C LYS A 281 -16.57 19.11 27.83
N SER A 282 -15.50 18.53 27.28
CA SER A 282 -15.36 17.11 26.90
C SER A 282 -16.44 16.59 25.94
N LEU A 283 -17.02 17.47 25.14
CA LEU A 283 -17.95 17.08 24.06
C LEU A 283 -17.22 16.80 22.74
N VAL A 284 -16.03 17.41 22.56
CA VAL A 284 -15.13 17.17 21.44
C VAL A 284 -13.79 16.69 21.99
N VAL A 285 -13.19 15.71 21.33
CA VAL A 285 -11.85 15.18 21.66
C VAL A 285 -10.84 15.77 20.69
N ALA A 286 -9.78 16.37 21.20
CA ALA A 286 -8.64 16.81 20.39
C ALA A 286 -7.51 15.77 20.51
N ARG A 287 -6.98 15.31 19.38
CA ARG A 287 -5.83 14.41 19.30
C ARG A 287 -4.71 15.13 18.54
N SER A 288 -3.56 15.25 19.19
CA SER A 288 -2.36 15.76 18.54
C SER A 288 -1.87 14.75 17.51
N ASP A 289 -1.47 15.25 16.35
CA ASP A 289 -0.76 14.48 15.36
C ASP A 289 0.72 14.42 15.76
N PRO A 290 1.34 13.24 15.85
CA PRO A 290 2.75 13.10 16.22
C PRO A 290 3.72 13.70 15.19
N ARG A 291 3.27 14.04 13.98
CA ARG A 291 4.10 14.67 12.96
C ARG A 291 4.47 16.11 13.32
N PRO A 292 5.73 16.54 13.15
CA PRO A 292 6.15 17.90 13.44
C PRO A 292 5.36 18.93 12.62
N GLY A 293 4.74 19.90 13.30
CA GLY A 293 3.98 20.99 12.65
C GLY A 293 2.56 20.62 12.18
N ALA A 294 2.12 19.37 12.38
CA ALA A 294 0.77 18.98 12.05
C ALA A 294 -0.25 19.56 13.05
N SER A 295 -1.38 20.05 12.53
CA SER A 295 -2.47 20.55 13.37
C SER A 295 -3.19 19.41 14.09
N PRO A 296 -3.73 19.66 15.30
CA PRO A 296 -4.52 18.65 15.99
C PRO A 296 -5.77 18.30 15.16
N ARG A 297 -6.17 17.03 15.20
CA ARG A 297 -7.48 16.59 14.70
C ARG A 297 -8.48 16.54 15.84
N TYR A 298 -9.73 16.81 15.50
CA TYR A 298 -10.85 16.82 16.43
C TYR A 298 -11.83 15.71 16.07
N PHE A 299 -12.47 15.12 17.07
CA PHE A 299 -13.37 13.98 16.91
C PHE A 299 -14.55 14.10 17.88
N LEU A 300 -15.72 13.62 17.46
CA LEU A 300 -16.82 13.31 18.35
C LEU A 300 -16.74 11.82 18.69
N LEU A 301 -16.90 11.49 19.97
CA LEU A 301 -17.16 10.10 20.33
C LEU A 301 -18.48 9.66 19.67
N GLU A 302 -18.56 8.44 19.15
CA GLU A 302 -19.70 7.98 18.35
C GLU A 302 -21.06 8.23 19.02
N THR A 303 -21.16 8.01 20.33
CA THR A 303 -22.40 8.29 21.09
C THR A 303 -22.78 9.78 21.09
N LEU A 304 -21.79 10.69 21.17
CA LEU A 304 -22.01 12.13 21.09
C LEU A 304 -22.30 12.57 19.65
N ARG A 305 -21.67 11.93 18.66
CA ARG A 305 -21.93 12.18 17.23
C ARG A 305 -23.37 11.84 16.84
N GLN A 306 -23.86 10.66 17.23
CA GLN A 306 -25.25 10.26 17.01
C GLN A 306 -26.24 11.24 17.66
N TYR A 307 -25.92 11.71 18.87
CA TYR A 307 -26.73 12.70 19.58
C TYR A 307 -26.69 14.09 18.91
N ALA A 308 -25.51 14.55 18.49
CA ALA A 308 -25.33 15.79 17.73
C ALA A 308 -26.14 15.78 16.43
N LEU A 309 -26.05 14.69 15.66
CA LEU A 309 -26.77 14.52 14.41
C LEU A 309 -28.30 14.52 14.62
N LYS A 310 -28.78 13.92 15.73
CA LYS A 310 -30.19 13.99 16.13
C LYS A 310 -30.61 15.45 16.41
N LYS A 311 -29.82 16.20 17.18
CA LYS A 311 -30.14 17.62 17.46
C LYS A 311 -30.09 18.50 16.21
N LEU A 312 -29.17 18.22 15.30
CA LEU A 312 -29.09 18.89 14.01
C LEU A 312 -30.31 18.61 13.12
N LYS A 313 -30.84 17.38 13.18
CA LYS A 313 -32.10 17.03 12.53
C LYS A 313 -33.27 17.77 13.17
N ASP A 314 -33.33 17.81 14.50
CA ASP A 314 -34.39 18.49 15.26
C ASP A 314 -34.38 20.01 15.02
N SER A 315 -33.22 20.62 14.72
CA SER A 315 -33.11 22.05 14.38
C SER A 315 -33.47 22.38 12.93
N GLY A 316 -33.63 21.37 12.05
CA GLY A 316 -33.91 21.57 10.62
C GLY A 316 -32.69 21.95 9.78
N GLU A 317 -31.48 21.97 10.35
CA GLU A 317 -30.25 22.36 9.64
C GLU A 317 -29.48 21.17 9.03
N LEU A 318 -30.01 19.95 9.10
CA LEU A 318 -29.32 18.73 8.65
C LEU A 318 -28.92 18.79 7.17
N PHE A 319 -29.86 19.12 6.28
CA PHE A 319 -29.60 19.19 4.85
C PHE A 319 -28.51 20.22 4.47
N PRO A 320 -28.63 21.52 4.83
CA PRO A 320 -27.61 22.51 4.47
C PRO A 320 -26.23 22.19 5.08
N THR A 321 -26.19 21.58 6.27
CA THR A 321 -24.92 21.16 6.88
C THR A 321 -24.26 20.02 6.11
N ARG A 322 -25.04 18.98 5.74
CA ARG A 322 -24.52 17.86 4.94
C ARG A 322 -24.09 18.30 3.54
N GLN A 323 -24.80 19.27 2.94
CA GLN A 323 -24.39 19.88 1.68
C GLN A 323 -23.03 20.55 1.80
N ARG A 324 -22.78 21.34 2.86
CA ARG A 324 -21.48 21.96 3.10
C ARG A 324 -20.37 20.95 3.36
N HIS A 325 -20.67 19.90 4.11
CA HIS A 325 -19.75 18.79 4.32
C HIS A 325 -19.37 18.16 2.98
N PHE A 326 -20.34 17.79 2.16
CA PHE A 326 -20.11 17.24 0.82
C PHE A 326 -19.32 18.20 -0.07
N ASP A 327 -19.71 19.48 -0.15
CA ASP A 327 -19.05 20.48 -0.98
C ASP A 327 -17.57 20.68 -0.59
N TYR A 328 -17.27 20.69 0.72
CA TYR A 328 -15.90 20.79 1.22
C TYR A 328 -15.05 19.58 0.83
N PHE A 329 -15.54 18.36 1.04
CA PHE A 329 -14.79 17.15 0.71
C PHE A 329 -14.75 16.88 -0.81
N LEU A 330 -15.73 17.37 -1.56
CA LEU A 330 -15.69 17.37 -3.02
C LEU A 330 -14.63 18.33 -3.55
N ASP A 331 -14.55 19.55 -3.04
CA ASP A 331 -13.49 20.50 -3.40
C ASP A 331 -12.10 19.93 -3.05
N LEU A 332 -11.97 19.25 -1.91
CA LEU A 332 -10.74 18.55 -1.54
C LEU A 332 -10.37 17.45 -2.55
N ALA A 333 -11.35 16.62 -2.95
CA ALA A 333 -11.15 15.55 -3.92
C ALA A 333 -10.83 16.09 -5.33
N GLU A 334 -11.49 17.16 -5.78
CA GLU A 334 -11.23 17.74 -7.10
C GLU A 334 -9.84 18.41 -7.17
N LYS A 335 -9.36 18.99 -6.05
CA LYS A 335 -8.00 19.53 -5.94
C LYS A 335 -6.92 18.45 -5.90
N SER A 336 -7.26 17.23 -5.47
CA SER A 336 -6.28 16.17 -5.30
C SER A 336 -5.79 15.61 -6.64
N GLY A 337 -6.63 15.50 -7.67
CA GLY A 337 -6.27 14.90 -8.96
C GLY A 337 -4.94 15.41 -9.54
N PRO A 338 -4.80 16.73 -9.83
CA PRO A 338 -3.54 17.28 -10.32
C PRO A 338 -2.38 17.16 -9.32
N ALA A 339 -2.66 17.21 -8.02
CA ALA A 339 -1.64 17.16 -6.98
C ALA A 339 -1.08 15.75 -6.74
N LEU A 340 -1.91 14.72 -6.97
CA LEU A 340 -1.53 13.31 -6.98
C LEU A 340 -0.66 12.95 -8.19
N ARG A 341 -0.69 13.75 -9.25
CA ARG A 341 0.09 13.57 -10.49
C ARG A 341 1.39 14.39 -10.51
N GLY A 342 1.91 14.74 -9.34
CA GLY A 342 3.05 15.64 -9.20
C GLY A 342 3.78 15.49 -7.86
N PRO A 343 4.65 16.46 -7.50
CA PRO A 343 5.57 16.30 -6.37
C PRO A 343 4.89 16.27 -5.00
N ALA A 344 3.62 16.69 -4.92
CA ALA A 344 2.85 16.71 -3.69
C ALA A 344 2.07 15.39 -3.45
N GLN A 345 2.27 14.38 -4.31
CA GLN A 345 1.53 13.11 -4.31
C GLN A 345 1.45 12.47 -2.91
N VAL A 346 2.58 12.26 -2.24
CA VAL A 346 2.62 11.61 -0.91
C VAL A 346 1.81 12.41 0.12
N ALA A 347 1.99 13.73 0.17
CA ALA A 347 1.28 14.58 1.13
C ALA A 347 -0.24 14.60 0.88
N TRP A 348 -0.66 14.55 -0.39
CA TRP A 348 -2.07 14.48 -0.75
C TRP A 348 -2.69 13.11 -0.53
N MET A 349 -1.92 12.03 -0.74
CA MET A 349 -2.31 10.68 -0.36
C MET A 349 -2.59 10.62 1.14
N GLU A 350 -1.60 10.98 1.97
CA GLU A 350 -1.77 11.01 3.43
C GLU A 350 -2.97 11.88 3.88
N ARG A 351 -3.20 13.01 3.20
CA ARG A 351 -4.34 13.88 3.50
C ARG A 351 -5.67 13.19 3.17
N LEU A 352 -5.82 12.57 2.01
CA LEU A 352 -7.06 11.88 1.62
C LEU A 352 -7.31 10.64 2.47
N GLU A 353 -6.27 9.91 2.85
CA GLU A 353 -6.39 8.74 3.73
C GLU A 353 -7.00 9.12 5.07
N LEU A 354 -6.58 10.24 5.65
CA LEU A 354 -7.14 10.77 6.89
C LEU A 354 -8.61 11.20 6.75
N GLU A 355 -9.07 11.51 5.54
CA GLU A 355 -10.44 11.95 5.27
C GLU A 355 -11.34 10.84 4.69
N THR A 356 -10.86 9.59 4.61
CA THR A 356 -11.59 8.46 4.03
C THR A 356 -13.01 8.33 4.60
N ASP A 357 -13.16 8.45 5.93
CA ASP A 357 -14.47 8.34 6.59
C ASP A 357 -15.42 9.47 6.20
N ASN A 358 -14.90 10.68 6.01
CA ASN A 358 -15.69 11.82 5.58
C ASN A 358 -16.06 11.74 4.09
N LEU A 359 -15.15 11.23 3.24
CA LEU A 359 -15.42 10.95 1.84
C LEU A 359 -16.52 9.88 1.70
N ARG A 360 -16.44 8.79 2.48
CA ARG A 360 -17.48 7.75 2.55
C ARG A 360 -18.81 8.30 3.06
N ALA A 361 -18.80 9.17 4.07
CA ALA A 361 -20.00 9.82 4.56
C ALA A 361 -20.66 10.70 3.47
N GLY A 362 -19.86 11.44 2.70
CA GLY A 362 -20.34 12.22 1.56
C GLY A 362 -20.94 11.36 0.44
N LEU A 363 -20.27 10.28 0.05
CA LEU A 363 -20.75 9.30 -0.94
C LEU A 363 -22.05 8.62 -0.48
N GLY A 364 -22.09 8.20 0.79
CA GLY A 364 -23.27 7.59 1.38
C GLY A 364 -24.47 8.53 1.39
N TRP A 365 -24.27 9.80 1.74
CA TRP A 365 -25.33 10.80 1.72
C TRP A 365 -25.88 11.06 0.31
N ILE A 366 -25.01 11.34 -0.67
CA ILE A 366 -25.45 11.73 -2.02
C ILE A 366 -26.06 10.56 -2.82
N LEU A 367 -25.66 9.31 -2.52
CA LEU A 367 -26.11 8.12 -3.26
C LEU A 367 -27.25 7.34 -2.60
N ASN A 368 -27.33 7.32 -1.27
CA ASN A 368 -28.28 6.45 -0.56
C ASN A 368 -29.52 7.18 -0.01
N GLU A 369 -29.56 8.52 0.04
CA GLU A 369 -30.73 9.26 0.53
C GLU A 369 -31.64 9.69 -0.64
N PRO A 370 -32.79 9.00 -0.87
CA PRO A 370 -33.67 9.32 -1.99
C PRO A 370 -34.44 10.63 -1.76
N GLY A 371 -34.42 11.52 -2.75
CA GLY A 371 -35.43 12.57 -2.91
C GLY A 371 -35.11 13.97 -2.37
N GLU A 372 -33.90 14.25 -1.86
CA GLU A 372 -33.54 15.60 -1.38
C GLU A 372 -32.81 16.47 -2.42
N PHE A 373 -32.40 15.89 -3.55
CA PHE A 373 -31.71 16.60 -4.62
C PHE A 373 -32.60 16.66 -5.87
N PRO A 374 -32.99 17.86 -6.36
CA PRO A 374 -33.80 17.99 -7.57
C PRO A 374 -33.02 17.43 -8.78
N ALA A 375 -33.40 16.25 -9.25
CA ALA A 375 -32.63 15.45 -10.20
C ALA A 375 -32.66 15.93 -11.67
N ALA A 376 -33.24 17.09 -11.99
CA ALA A 376 -33.39 17.49 -13.40
C ALA A 376 -33.47 19.00 -13.67
N GLU A 377 -34.00 19.83 -12.76
CA GLU A 377 -34.34 21.23 -13.08
C GLU A 377 -33.21 22.25 -12.78
N THR A 378 -32.17 21.87 -12.02
CA THR A 378 -31.14 22.81 -11.53
C THR A 378 -29.84 22.83 -12.33
N GLY A 379 -29.74 22.10 -13.46
CA GLY A 379 -28.51 22.05 -14.25
C GLY A 379 -27.34 21.29 -13.59
N GLN A 380 -27.63 20.45 -12.59
CA GLN A 380 -26.65 19.66 -11.82
C GLN A 380 -26.52 18.20 -12.32
N ALA A 381 -26.70 17.95 -13.62
CA ALA A 381 -26.54 16.61 -14.19
C ALA A 381 -25.16 16.03 -13.86
N GLY A 382 -25.12 14.82 -13.31
CA GLY A 382 -23.89 14.14 -12.90
C GLY A 382 -23.32 14.53 -11.54
N LEU A 383 -24.04 15.28 -10.68
CA LEU A 383 -23.57 15.60 -9.31
C LEU A 383 -23.13 14.35 -8.53
N LYS A 384 -23.92 13.27 -8.63
CA LYS A 384 -23.65 11.96 -8.02
C LYS A 384 -22.37 11.29 -8.55
N LEU A 385 -21.88 11.70 -9.72
CA LEU A 385 -20.65 11.19 -10.34
C LEU A 385 -19.41 12.01 -9.96
N ARG A 386 -19.55 13.26 -9.49
CA ARG A 386 -18.40 14.15 -9.25
C ARG A 386 -17.38 13.57 -8.29
N LEU A 387 -17.84 13.13 -7.11
CA LEU A 387 -16.95 12.63 -6.07
C LEU A 387 -16.28 11.30 -6.46
N PRO A 388 -16.99 10.26 -6.97
CA PRO A 388 -16.34 9.04 -7.48
C PRO A 388 -15.33 9.29 -8.61
N VAL A 389 -15.64 10.21 -9.54
CA VAL A 389 -14.75 10.53 -10.66
C VAL A 389 -13.49 11.26 -10.20
N ALA A 390 -13.61 12.19 -9.25
CA ALA A 390 -12.49 12.96 -8.71
C ALA A 390 -11.51 12.11 -7.89
N LEU A 391 -12.01 11.10 -7.18
CA LEU A 391 -11.22 10.21 -6.33
C LEU A 391 -10.57 9.04 -7.09
N PHE A 392 -10.74 8.95 -8.41
CA PHE A 392 -10.20 7.86 -9.23
C PHE A 392 -8.68 7.66 -9.03
N ASP A 393 -7.89 8.72 -9.10
CA ASP A 393 -6.42 8.64 -8.96
C ASP A 393 -6.01 8.19 -7.54
N PHE A 394 -6.76 8.61 -6.51
CA PHE A 394 -6.52 8.20 -5.13
C PHE A 394 -6.69 6.69 -4.94
N TRP A 395 -7.81 6.14 -5.42
CA TRP A 395 -8.06 4.70 -5.35
C TRP A 395 -7.13 3.90 -6.25
N SER A 396 -6.73 4.47 -7.40
CA SER A 396 -5.75 3.86 -8.31
C SER A 396 -4.39 3.67 -7.63
N LEU A 397 -3.91 4.70 -6.93
CA LEU A 397 -2.63 4.65 -6.22
C LEU A 397 -2.69 3.74 -4.97
N ARG A 398 -3.85 3.65 -4.31
CA ARG A 398 -4.09 2.73 -3.18
C ARG A 398 -4.25 1.27 -3.60
N GLY A 399 -4.64 1.01 -4.86
CA GLY A 399 -4.99 -0.32 -5.35
C GLY A 399 -6.31 -0.87 -4.81
N THR A 400 -7.20 0.00 -4.31
CA THR A 400 -8.53 -0.39 -3.79
C THR A 400 -9.63 -0.08 -4.81
N TRP A 401 -9.62 -0.78 -5.94
CA TRP A 401 -10.52 -0.56 -7.07
C TRP A 401 -11.96 -0.99 -6.81
N GLU A 402 -12.20 -1.97 -5.94
CA GLU A 402 -13.54 -2.49 -5.68
C GLU A 402 -14.43 -1.49 -4.94
N GLU A 403 -13.83 -0.65 -4.10
CA GLU A 403 -14.57 0.34 -3.33
C GLU A 403 -15.04 1.42 -4.30
N TRP A 404 -14.09 1.92 -5.10
CA TRP A 404 -14.37 2.84 -6.18
C TRP A 404 -15.43 2.29 -7.14
N GLN A 405 -15.31 1.04 -7.59
CA GLN A 405 -16.24 0.41 -8.51
C GLN A 405 -17.65 0.30 -7.91
N THR A 406 -17.74 -0.03 -6.62
CA THR A 406 -19.02 -0.07 -5.90
C THR A 406 -19.69 1.31 -5.89
N TRP A 407 -18.94 2.36 -5.54
CA TRP A 407 -19.47 3.72 -5.50
C TRP A 407 -19.81 4.27 -6.89
N LEU A 408 -18.92 4.09 -7.86
CA LEU A 408 -19.13 4.52 -9.25
C LEU A 408 -20.30 3.77 -9.89
N GLY A 409 -20.42 2.46 -9.69
CA GLY A 409 -21.51 1.65 -10.21
C GLY A 409 -22.87 2.15 -9.70
N LYS A 410 -22.98 2.42 -8.40
CA LYS A 410 -24.18 3.04 -7.81
C LYS A 410 -24.47 4.41 -8.42
N ALA A 411 -23.45 5.24 -8.61
CA ALA A 411 -23.61 6.56 -9.22
C ALA A 411 -24.06 6.47 -10.69
N LEU A 412 -23.50 5.55 -11.48
CA LEU A 412 -23.87 5.31 -12.88
C LEU A 412 -25.31 4.83 -13.03
N VAL A 413 -25.77 3.96 -12.13
CA VAL A 413 -27.17 3.50 -12.05
C VAL A 413 -28.09 4.65 -11.64
N ALA A 414 -27.73 5.39 -10.58
CA ALA A 414 -28.54 6.50 -10.08
C ALA A 414 -28.68 7.66 -11.09
N THR A 415 -27.72 7.81 -12.01
CA THR A 415 -27.70 8.84 -13.05
C THR A 415 -28.09 8.30 -14.43
N ALA A 416 -28.58 7.07 -14.54
CA ALA A 416 -28.86 6.43 -15.83
C ALA A 416 -29.95 7.15 -16.66
N ALA A 417 -30.92 7.78 -15.99
CA ALA A 417 -31.99 8.53 -16.62
C ALA A 417 -31.69 10.03 -16.78
N GLU A 418 -30.55 10.51 -16.28
CA GLU A 418 -30.15 11.91 -16.43
C GLU A 418 -29.72 12.22 -17.87
N PRO A 419 -29.83 13.49 -18.32
CA PRO A 419 -29.27 13.90 -19.60
C PRO A 419 -27.78 13.55 -19.68
N PRO A 420 -27.28 13.12 -20.85
CA PRO A 420 -25.88 12.78 -20.99
C PRO A 420 -24.99 13.99 -20.62
N SER A 421 -23.87 13.71 -19.97
CA SER A 421 -22.98 14.73 -19.41
C SER A 421 -21.51 14.35 -19.58
N ARG A 422 -20.63 15.35 -19.53
CA ARG A 422 -19.18 15.14 -19.53
C ARG A 422 -18.72 14.19 -18.42
N LEU A 423 -19.29 14.34 -17.22
CA LEU A 423 -18.98 13.48 -16.07
C LEU A 423 -19.36 12.02 -16.31
N ARG A 424 -20.48 11.76 -17.02
CA ARG A 424 -20.87 10.41 -17.40
C ARG A 424 -19.88 9.80 -18.39
N ALA A 425 -19.41 10.55 -19.37
CA ALA A 425 -18.38 10.07 -20.30
C ALA A 425 -17.07 9.71 -19.56
N LEU A 426 -16.61 10.56 -18.64
CA LEU A 426 -15.43 10.29 -17.82
C LEU A 426 -15.60 9.07 -16.90
N ALA A 427 -16.76 8.95 -16.25
CA ALA A 427 -17.07 7.80 -15.39
C ALA A 427 -17.04 6.48 -16.16
N LEU A 428 -17.61 6.45 -17.37
CA LEU A 428 -17.59 5.26 -18.23
C LEU A 428 -16.18 4.92 -18.72
N TYR A 429 -15.36 5.92 -19.07
CA TYR A 429 -13.95 5.73 -19.40
C TYR A 429 -13.18 5.11 -18.22
N GLN A 430 -13.34 5.67 -17.02
CA GLN A 430 -12.69 5.13 -15.83
C GLN A 430 -13.18 3.69 -15.54
N ALA A 431 -14.47 3.41 -15.75
CA ALA A 431 -15.04 2.07 -15.56
C ALA A 431 -14.39 1.06 -16.50
N GLU A 432 -14.23 1.42 -17.78
CA GLU A 432 -13.52 0.60 -18.76
C GLU A 432 -12.08 0.32 -18.32
N LEU A 433 -11.33 1.33 -17.85
CA LEU A 433 -9.95 1.12 -17.39
C LEU A 433 -9.87 0.03 -16.32
N VAL A 434 -10.71 0.11 -15.29
CA VAL A 434 -10.70 -0.84 -14.16
C VAL A 434 -11.15 -2.23 -14.58
N MET A 435 -12.20 -2.33 -15.39
CA MET A 435 -12.66 -3.63 -15.93
C MET A 435 -11.59 -4.27 -16.83
N GLY A 436 -10.91 -3.46 -17.64
CA GLY A 436 -9.78 -3.89 -18.45
C GLY A 436 -8.63 -4.46 -17.62
N TYR A 437 -8.24 -3.79 -16.53
CA TYR A 437 -7.22 -4.29 -15.60
C TYR A 437 -7.61 -5.59 -14.88
N ARG A 438 -8.91 -5.88 -14.78
CA ARG A 438 -9.44 -7.12 -14.19
C ARG A 438 -9.63 -8.25 -15.22
N TYR A 439 -9.26 -8.04 -16.47
CA TYR A 439 -9.47 -8.98 -17.60
C TYR A 439 -10.95 -9.27 -17.91
N GLU A 440 -11.87 -8.36 -17.56
CA GLU A 440 -13.29 -8.43 -17.91
C GLU A 440 -13.54 -7.70 -19.26
N ILE A 441 -12.80 -8.12 -20.29
CA ILE A 441 -12.54 -7.36 -21.53
C ILE A 441 -13.82 -7.07 -22.33
N ASP A 442 -14.75 -8.03 -22.43
CA ASP A 442 -15.99 -7.85 -23.21
C ASP A 442 -16.89 -6.74 -22.63
N GLN A 443 -17.02 -6.66 -21.30
CA GLN A 443 -17.81 -5.63 -20.63
C GLN A 443 -17.08 -4.27 -20.62
N ALA A 444 -15.74 -4.29 -20.58
CA ALA A 444 -14.93 -3.07 -20.62
C ALA A 444 -15.15 -2.29 -21.93
N GLY A 445 -15.13 -2.97 -23.07
CA GLY A 445 -15.29 -2.32 -24.39
C GLY A 445 -16.64 -1.61 -24.59
N ASP A 446 -17.72 -2.07 -23.96
CA ASP A 446 -19.04 -1.42 -24.04
C ASP A 446 -19.04 -0.05 -23.35
N TYR A 447 -18.40 0.05 -22.19
CA TYR A 447 -18.24 1.32 -21.48
C TYR A 447 -17.40 2.31 -22.29
N GLY A 448 -16.31 1.85 -22.91
CA GLY A 448 -15.46 2.67 -23.78
C GLY A 448 -16.16 3.21 -25.00
N ARG A 449 -16.91 2.35 -25.70
CA ARG A 449 -17.69 2.74 -26.88
C ARG A 449 -18.77 3.78 -26.54
N GLU A 450 -19.46 3.61 -25.41
CA GLU A 450 -20.44 4.59 -24.95
C GLU A 450 -19.78 5.91 -24.51
N SER A 451 -18.65 5.85 -23.80
CA SER A 451 -17.85 7.04 -23.46
C SER A 451 -17.44 7.83 -24.71
N LEU A 452 -16.94 7.14 -25.74
CA LEU A 452 -16.54 7.74 -27.01
C LEU A 452 -17.74 8.37 -27.75
N ARG A 453 -18.89 7.69 -27.75
CA ARG A 453 -20.13 8.21 -28.35
C ARG A 453 -20.56 9.51 -27.68
N LEU A 454 -20.55 9.55 -26.34
CA LEU A 454 -20.90 10.73 -25.55
C LEU A 454 -19.91 11.88 -25.78
N ALA A 455 -18.61 11.60 -25.76
CA ALA A 455 -17.57 12.60 -25.99
C ALA A 455 -17.72 13.28 -27.36
N ARG A 456 -17.96 12.49 -28.42
CA ARG A 456 -18.20 13.00 -29.77
C ARG A 456 -19.51 13.77 -29.91
N GLN A 457 -20.57 13.34 -29.22
CA GLN A 457 -21.85 14.05 -29.20
C GLN A 457 -21.70 15.48 -28.66
N PHE A 458 -20.83 15.69 -27.66
CA PHE A 458 -20.57 17.01 -27.07
C PHE A 458 -19.41 17.78 -27.71
N GLY A 459 -18.62 17.13 -28.57
CA GLY A 459 -17.39 17.71 -29.09
C GLY A 459 -16.30 17.90 -28.03
N ASP A 460 -16.34 17.14 -26.92
CA ASP A 460 -15.32 17.19 -25.87
C ASP A 460 -14.11 16.35 -26.30
N LYS A 461 -13.08 17.05 -26.80
CA LYS A 461 -11.84 16.43 -27.28
C LYS A 461 -11.05 15.71 -26.20
N TYR A 462 -11.13 16.16 -24.95
CA TYR A 462 -10.42 15.52 -23.84
C TYR A 462 -11.06 14.16 -23.53
N CYS A 463 -12.39 14.13 -23.41
CA CYS A 463 -13.12 12.87 -23.20
C CYS A 463 -12.98 11.92 -24.40
N GLU A 464 -12.92 12.45 -25.62
CA GLU A 464 -12.68 11.62 -26.81
C GLU A 464 -11.27 10.99 -26.74
N ALA A 465 -10.25 11.75 -26.35
CA ALA A 465 -8.91 11.23 -26.17
C ALA A 465 -8.84 10.15 -25.08
N CYS A 466 -9.51 10.35 -23.94
CA CYS A 466 -9.62 9.34 -22.87
C CYS A 466 -10.27 8.04 -23.37
N ALA A 467 -11.44 8.14 -24.01
CA ALA A 467 -12.15 6.95 -24.50
C ALA A 467 -11.35 6.19 -25.58
N LEU A 468 -10.69 6.90 -26.49
CA LEU A 468 -9.79 6.28 -27.48
C LEU A 468 -8.58 5.61 -26.83
N GLN A 469 -8.03 6.20 -25.75
CA GLN A 469 -6.92 5.61 -24.99
C GLN A 469 -7.32 4.26 -24.38
N ALA A 470 -8.48 4.21 -23.74
CA ALA A 470 -8.96 3.00 -23.07
C ALA A 470 -9.35 1.90 -24.06
N LEU A 471 -10.11 2.23 -25.12
CA LEU A 471 -10.43 1.28 -26.20
C LEU A 471 -9.17 0.75 -26.89
N GLY A 472 -8.21 1.65 -27.20
CA GLY A 472 -6.93 1.26 -27.78
C GLY A 472 -6.15 0.29 -26.90
N ARG A 473 -6.29 0.39 -25.57
CA ARG A 473 -5.61 -0.47 -24.60
C ARG A 473 -6.27 -1.82 -24.39
N PHE A 474 -7.59 -1.90 -24.39
CA PHE A 474 -8.30 -3.10 -23.90
C PHE A 474 -9.19 -3.79 -24.95
N ASP A 475 -9.61 -3.11 -26.02
CA ASP A 475 -10.50 -3.70 -27.04
C ASP A 475 -9.71 -4.52 -28.07
N PHE A 476 -9.32 -5.74 -27.68
CA PHE A 476 -8.51 -6.66 -28.50
C PHE A 476 -9.33 -7.58 -29.44
N GLY A 477 -10.66 -7.42 -29.47
CA GLY A 477 -11.55 -8.25 -30.27
C GLY A 477 -11.54 -9.75 -29.91
N GLN A 478 -12.17 -10.58 -30.75
CA GLN A 478 -12.39 -12.00 -30.44
C GLN A 478 -11.12 -12.87 -30.39
N GLU A 479 -10.01 -12.41 -30.96
CA GLU A 479 -8.73 -13.14 -30.92
C GLU A 479 -7.91 -12.84 -29.65
N GLY A 480 -8.32 -11.85 -28.84
CA GLY A 480 -7.67 -11.50 -27.57
C GLY A 480 -6.23 -10.98 -27.72
N LEU A 481 -5.87 -10.42 -28.89
CA LEU A 481 -4.54 -9.92 -29.20
C LEU A 481 -4.60 -8.49 -29.75
N ALA A 482 -3.60 -7.69 -29.40
CA ALA A 482 -3.41 -6.36 -29.97
C ALA A 482 -3.26 -6.37 -31.50
N THR A 483 -3.89 -5.39 -32.15
CA THR A 483 -3.85 -5.20 -33.61
C THR A 483 -3.42 -3.79 -33.98
N ASP A 484 -3.13 -3.54 -35.27
CA ASP A 484 -2.83 -2.19 -35.77
C ASP A 484 -3.95 -1.18 -35.48
N TYR A 485 -5.20 -1.66 -35.39
CA TYR A 485 -6.34 -0.83 -35.02
C TYR A 485 -6.18 -0.25 -33.61
N ASN A 486 -5.68 -1.01 -32.64
CA ASN A 486 -5.40 -0.55 -31.28
C ASN A 486 -4.39 0.60 -31.29
N LEU A 487 -3.29 0.45 -32.06
CA LEU A 487 -2.29 1.50 -32.21
C LEU A 487 -2.85 2.75 -32.90
N GLU A 488 -3.73 2.61 -33.89
CA GLU A 488 -4.39 3.75 -34.54
C GLU A 488 -5.21 4.56 -33.53
N LEU A 489 -6.00 3.90 -32.68
CA LEU A 489 -6.78 4.56 -31.62
C LEU A 489 -5.86 5.30 -30.64
N LEU A 490 -4.78 4.67 -30.21
CA LEU A 490 -3.82 5.27 -29.27
C LEU A 490 -3.06 6.46 -29.88
N HIS A 491 -2.65 6.38 -31.15
CA HIS A 491 -2.03 7.52 -31.84
C HIS A 491 -2.98 8.71 -31.99
N ARG A 492 -4.26 8.46 -32.26
CA ARG A 492 -5.29 9.52 -32.29
C ARG A 492 -5.51 10.13 -30.91
N SER A 493 -5.56 9.31 -29.86
CA SER A 493 -5.64 9.76 -28.46
C SER A 493 -4.43 10.65 -28.11
N LEU A 494 -3.21 10.19 -28.39
CA LEU A 494 -1.97 10.92 -28.16
C LEU A 494 -1.96 12.28 -28.88
N ALA A 495 -2.39 12.31 -30.14
CA ALA A 495 -2.46 13.54 -30.92
C ALA A 495 -3.45 14.55 -30.30
N LEU A 496 -4.60 14.08 -29.81
CA LEU A 496 -5.57 14.91 -29.11
C LEU A 496 -5.02 15.45 -27.79
N PHE A 497 -4.43 14.61 -26.92
CA PHE A 497 -3.82 15.08 -25.66
C PHE A 497 -2.71 16.10 -25.89
N ARG A 498 -1.82 15.86 -26.87
CA ARG A 498 -0.79 16.84 -27.27
C ARG A 498 -1.41 18.16 -27.74
N SER A 499 -2.49 18.12 -28.52
CA SER A 499 -3.18 19.35 -28.97
C SER A 499 -3.84 20.14 -27.84
N LEU A 500 -4.15 19.47 -26.73
CA LEU A 500 -4.76 20.05 -25.53
C LEU A 500 -3.72 20.52 -24.49
N GLY A 501 -2.44 20.20 -24.68
CA GLY A 501 -1.39 20.44 -23.66
C GLY A 501 -1.55 19.53 -22.43
N ALA A 502 -2.22 18.39 -22.58
CA ALA A 502 -2.43 17.39 -21.53
C ALA A 502 -1.22 16.45 -21.44
N ASP A 503 -0.10 16.98 -20.93
CA ASP A 503 1.20 16.30 -20.96
C ASP A 503 1.20 14.99 -20.16
N TRP A 504 0.52 14.94 -19.02
CA TRP A 504 0.46 13.74 -18.18
C TRP A 504 -0.29 12.60 -18.89
N GLU A 505 -1.46 12.89 -19.46
CA GLU A 505 -2.26 11.94 -20.23
C GLU A 505 -1.53 11.50 -21.50
N ALA A 506 -0.86 12.42 -22.20
CA ALA A 506 -0.04 12.10 -23.36
C ALA A 506 1.08 11.11 -23.00
N ALA A 507 1.79 11.34 -21.90
CA ALA A 507 2.84 10.45 -21.43
C ALA A 507 2.30 9.07 -21.03
N GLN A 508 1.16 8.99 -20.34
CA GLN A 508 0.48 7.71 -20.11
C GLN A 508 0.14 6.99 -21.42
N THR A 509 -0.36 7.70 -22.44
CA THR A 509 -0.64 7.10 -23.76
C THR A 509 0.62 6.56 -24.42
N LEU A 510 1.78 7.20 -24.27
CA LEU A 510 3.06 6.70 -24.79
C LEU A 510 3.43 5.34 -24.17
N GLY A 511 3.30 5.21 -22.85
CA GLY A 511 3.53 3.94 -22.14
C GLY A 511 2.56 2.85 -22.60
N ILE A 512 1.29 3.19 -22.82
CA ILE A 512 0.27 2.27 -23.34
C ILE A 512 0.60 1.82 -24.77
N ILE A 513 1.03 2.74 -25.65
CA ILE A 513 1.49 2.39 -27.02
C ILE A 513 2.62 1.38 -26.94
N ALA A 514 3.63 1.63 -26.10
CA ALA A 514 4.75 0.72 -25.93
C ALA A 514 4.30 -0.68 -25.46
N GLY A 515 3.38 -0.75 -24.48
CA GLY A 515 2.80 -2.02 -24.02
C GLY A 515 2.07 -2.77 -25.12
N VAL A 516 1.18 -2.10 -25.85
CA VAL A 516 0.42 -2.70 -26.96
C VAL A 516 1.34 -3.19 -28.07
N MET A 517 2.40 -2.44 -28.41
CA MET A 517 3.41 -2.87 -29.40
C MET A 517 4.11 -4.18 -28.98
N CYS A 518 4.33 -4.40 -27.68
CA CYS A 518 4.92 -5.64 -27.17
C CYS A 518 3.95 -6.83 -27.22
N GLU A 519 2.64 -6.60 -27.08
CA GLU A 519 1.60 -7.64 -27.01
C GLU A 519 1.12 -8.17 -28.37
N MET A 520 1.46 -7.51 -29.49
CA MET A 520 1.00 -7.90 -30.82
C MET A 520 1.48 -9.29 -31.26
N LYS A 521 0.64 -10.04 -31.98
CA LYS A 521 0.96 -11.40 -32.46
C LYS A 521 2.19 -11.48 -33.38
N ALA A 522 2.48 -10.39 -34.08
CA ALA A 522 3.63 -10.25 -34.98
C ALA A 522 4.93 -9.83 -34.24
N SER A 523 4.93 -9.82 -32.90
CA SER A 523 6.05 -9.38 -32.07
C SER A 523 7.36 -10.11 -32.36
N GLY A 524 8.22 -9.45 -33.13
CA GLY A 524 9.66 -9.64 -33.12
C GLY A 524 10.34 -8.63 -32.20
N LEU A 525 11.64 -8.81 -31.95
CA LEU A 525 12.47 -7.82 -31.24
C LEU A 525 12.40 -6.41 -31.86
N GLU A 526 12.04 -6.32 -33.14
CA GLU A 526 11.88 -5.06 -33.86
C GLU A 526 10.77 -4.18 -33.27
N ASN A 527 9.58 -4.74 -32.97
CA ASN A 527 8.50 -3.97 -32.36
C ASN A 527 8.85 -3.54 -30.93
N VAL A 528 9.51 -4.41 -30.16
CA VAL A 528 10.01 -4.09 -28.81
C VAL A 528 11.05 -2.97 -28.87
N ALA A 529 11.95 -2.99 -29.86
CA ALA A 529 12.92 -1.92 -30.06
C ALA A 529 12.27 -0.59 -30.47
N GLN A 530 11.21 -0.64 -31.29
CA GLN A 530 10.43 0.54 -31.68
C GLN A 530 9.58 1.11 -30.53
N ALA A 531 9.28 0.32 -29.48
CA ALA A 531 8.57 0.78 -28.29
C ALA A 531 9.44 1.67 -27.37
N ILE A 532 10.77 1.50 -27.40
CA ILE A 532 11.72 2.20 -26.51
C ILE A 532 11.60 3.73 -26.55
N PRO A 533 11.57 4.40 -27.72
CA PRO A 533 11.48 5.86 -27.77
C PRO A 533 10.22 6.42 -27.12
N PHE A 534 9.09 5.69 -27.17
CA PHE A 534 7.85 6.12 -26.53
C PHE A 534 7.99 6.15 -25.01
N VAL A 535 8.57 5.11 -24.41
CA VAL A 535 8.78 5.06 -22.95
C VAL A 535 9.89 6.03 -22.50
N GLN A 536 10.90 6.29 -23.35
CA GLN A 536 11.90 7.34 -23.07
C GLN A 536 11.25 8.72 -22.97
N GLU A 537 10.37 9.06 -23.92
CA GLU A 537 9.62 10.33 -23.89
C GLU A 537 8.68 10.39 -22.67
N GLU A 538 7.99 9.30 -22.32
CA GLU A 538 7.20 9.20 -21.09
C GLU A 538 8.02 9.50 -19.83
N VAL A 539 9.20 8.89 -19.69
CA VAL A 539 10.12 9.10 -18.55
C VAL A 539 10.54 10.57 -18.43
N GLU A 540 10.81 11.24 -19.55
CA GLU A 540 11.17 12.67 -19.57
C GLU A 540 10.01 13.56 -19.11
N ILE A 541 8.80 13.28 -19.59
CA ILE A 541 7.59 14.02 -19.20
C ILE A 541 7.28 13.80 -17.72
N MET A 542 7.26 12.56 -17.24
CA MET A 542 6.95 12.23 -15.85
C MET A 542 7.96 12.84 -14.88
N ARG A 543 9.25 12.83 -15.25
CA ARG A 543 10.30 13.50 -14.47
C ARG A 543 10.08 15.01 -14.39
N ARG A 544 9.64 15.66 -15.47
CA ARG A 544 9.36 17.10 -15.51
C ARG A 544 8.13 17.45 -14.68
N LEU A 545 7.11 16.60 -14.67
CA LEU A 545 5.88 16.77 -13.88
C LEU A 545 6.11 16.49 -12.38
N GLY A 546 7.14 15.72 -12.04
CA GLY A 546 7.45 15.36 -10.65
C GLY A 546 6.57 14.24 -10.10
N ASP A 547 5.95 13.45 -10.97
CA ASP A 547 5.16 12.27 -10.59
C ASP A 547 6.12 11.10 -10.28
N GLY A 548 6.44 10.92 -8.99
CA GLY A 548 7.43 9.92 -8.56
C GLY A 548 6.98 8.47 -8.80
N TRP A 549 5.69 8.19 -8.57
CA TRP A 549 5.13 6.86 -8.75
C TRP A 549 5.07 6.46 -10.22
N GLN A 550 4.53 7.32 -11.08
CA GLN A 550 4.46 7.00 -12.51
C GLN A 550 5.85 6.97 -13.14
N LEU A 551 6.77 7.86 -12.74
CA LEU A 551 8.16 7.79 -13.17
C LEU A 551 8.81 6.44 -12.83
N ALA A 552 8.59 5.91 -11.63
CA ALA A 552 9.09 4.58 -11.26
C ALA A 552 8.54 3.48 -12.17
N ASN A 553 7.24 3.52 -12.50
CA ASN A 553 6.61 2.56 -13.42
C ASN A 553 7.16 2.66 -14.86
N SER A 554 7.36 3.88 -15.38
CA SER A 554 7.93 4.07 -16.72
C SER A 554 9.38 3.58 -16.76
N LEU A 555 10.15 3.79 -15.70
CA LEU A 555 11.54 3.30 -15.58
C LEU A 555 11.62 1.77 -15.53
N ILE A 556 10.69 1.11 -14.85
CA ILE A 556 10.55 -0.36 -14.88
C ILE A 556 10.30 -0.83 -16.30
N SER A 557 9.31 -0.24 -16.96
CA SER A 557 8.91 -0.60 -18.31
C SER A 557 10.08 -0.45 -19.29
N LEU A 558 10.81 0.67 -19.20
CA LEU A 558 12.00 0.91 -20.01
C LEU A 558 13.15 -0.08 -19.72
N THR A 559 13.33 -0.46 -18.45
CA THR A 559 14.34 -1.48 -18.05
C THR A 559 14.00 -2.84 -18.64
N ILE A 560 12.72 -3.23 -18.63
CA ILE A 560 12.24 -4.47 -19.27
C ILE A 560 12.54 -4.41 -20.76
N LEU A 561 12.15 -3.33 -21.44
CA LEU A 561 12.36 -3.18 -22.89
C LEU A 561 13.85 -3.29 -23.26
N TYR A 562 14.74 -2.58 -22.56
CA TYR A 562 16.18 -2.66 -22.78
C TYR A 562 16.73 -4.08 -22.58
N THR A 563 16.30 -4.76 -21.52
CA THR A 563 16.72 -6.13 -21.23
C THR A 563 16.24 -7.12 -22.30
N THR A 564 15.02 -6.94 -22.81
CA THR A 564 14.46 -7.79 -23.87
C THR A 564 15.20 -7.64 -25.19
N VAL A 565 15.64 -6.42 -25.55
CA VAL A 565 16.41 -6.18 -26.79
C VAL A 565 17.93 -6.35 -26.63
N GLY A 566 18.40 -6.75 -25.44
CA GLY A 566 19.82 -6.99 -25.17
C GLY A 566 20.67 -5.73 -24.94
N ARG A 567 20.05 -4.58 -24.63
CA ARG A 567 20.70 -3.30 -24.31
C ARG A 567 20.98 -3.19 -22.80
N TYR A 568 21.82 -4.09 -22.30
CA TYR A 568 22.00 -4.28 -20.87
C TYR A 568 22.74 -3.13 -20.17
N GLU A 569 23.69 -2.49 -20.86
CA GLU A 569 24.40 -1.32 -20.35
C GLU A 569 23.44 -0.16 -20.08
N GLU A 570 22.51 0.11 -21.01
CA GLU A 570 21.50 1.15 -20.82
C GLU A 570 20.51 0.82 -19.70
N ALA A 571 20.15 -0.46 -19.52
CA ALA A 571 19.33 -0.89 -18.38
C ALA A 571 20.04 -0.62 -17.04
N GLN A 572 21.34 -0.88 -16.96
CA GLN A 572 22.15 -0.65 -15.76
C GLN A 572 22.34 0.86 -15.46
N GLU A 573 22.63 1.68 -16.47
CA GLU A 573 22.75 3.13 -16.30
C GLU A 573 21.42 3.76 -15.83
N LEU A 574 20.31 3.32 -16.42
CA LEU A 574 18.98 3.80 -16.08
C LEU A 574 18.66 3.56 -14.60
N PHE A 575 19.02 2.39 -14.08
CA PHE A 575 18.83 2.07 -12.67
C PHE A 575 19.68 2.94 -11.75
N GLU A 576 20.99 3.06 -12.00
CA GLU A 576 21.86 3.84 -11.11
C GLU A 576 21.40 5.30 -10.99
N ARG A 577 20.84 5.83 -12.09
CA ARG A 577 20.22 7.17 -12.11
C ARG A 577 18.87 7.25 -11.39
N SER A 578 18.21 6.12 -11.17
CA SER A 578 16.86 6.03 -10.61
C SER A 578 16.84 5.51 -9.17
N LYS A 579 17.95 4.99 -8.68
CA LYS A 579 18.09 4.35 -7.36
C LYS A 579 17.63 5.22 -6.19
N THR A 580 17.90 6.52 -6.22
CA THR A 580 17.49 7.44 -5.15
C THR A 580 15.97 7.68 -5.12
N LEU A 581 15.29 7.57 -6.27
CA LEU A 581 13.83 7.68 -6.36
C LEU A 581 13.13 6.42 -5.82
N LEU A 582 13.80 5.28 -5.95
CA LEU A 582 13.27 3.96 -5.60
C LEU A 582 13.56 3.55 -4.15
N GLN A 583 14.41 4.29 -3.44
CA GLN A 583 14.72 4.09 -2.02
C GLN A 583 13.73 4.79 -1.08
N GLN A 584 12.65 5.38 -1.60
CA GLN A 584 11.62 5.98 -0.75
C GLN A 584 10.85 4.87 0.01
N PRO A 585 10.60 5.05 1.33
CA PRO A 585 9.79 4.13 2.11
C PRO A 585 8.41 3.94 1.46
N GLY A 586 7.91 2.70 1.38
CA GLY A 586 6.58 2.41 0.81
C GLY A 586 6.56 1.91 -0.64
N ASN A 587 7.71 1.82 -1.33
CA ASN A 587 7.74 1.44 -2.74
C ASN A 587 8.00 -0.07 -2.94
N SER A 588 6.91 -0.86 -3.04
CA SER A 588 6.97 -2.30 -3.37
C SER A 588 7.67 -2.60 -4.71
N MET A 589 7.71 -1.62 -5.61
CA MET A 589 8.33 -1.74 -6.93
C MET A 589 9.87 -1.73 -6.88
N ALA A 590 10.46 -1.30 -5.76
CA ALA A 590 11.91 -1.31 -5.57
C ALA A 590 12.51 -2.72 -5.68
N SER A 591 11.81 -3.74 -5.16
CA SER A 591 12.28 -5.13 -5.26
C SER A 591 12.27 -5.63 -6.70
N TYR A 592 11.24 -5.28 -7.50
CA TYR A 592 11.14 -5.70 -8.89
C TYR A 592 12.26 -5.12 -9.75
N ILE A 593 12.61 -3.86 -9.51
CA ILE A 593 13.67 -3.20 -10.26
C ILE A 593 15.04 -3.81 -9.94
N VAL A 594 15.31 -4.07 -8.66
CA VAL A 594 16.53 -4.77 -8.24
C VAL A 594 16.59 -6.17 -8.89
N PHE A 595 15.46 -6.87 -9.00
CA PHE A 595 15.40 -8.11 -9.75
C PHE A 595 15.75 -7.95 -11.24
N LEU A 596 15.17 -6.97 -11.93
CA LEU A 596 15.43 -6.73 -13.37
C LEU A 596 16.91 -6.43 -13.65
N LEU A 597 17.61 -5.76 -12.74
CA LEU A 597 19.07 -5.62 -12.83
C LEU A 597 19.81 -6.94 -12.69
N GLY A 598 19.38 -7.79 -11.77
CA GLY A 598 19.93 -9.14 -11.66
C GLY A 598 19.81 -9.88 -12.99
N VAL A 599 18.68 -9.73 -13.68
CA VAL A 599 18.46 -10.30 -15.02
C VAL A 599 19.42 -9.68 -16.05
N ALA A 600 19.57 -8.36 -16.08
CA ALA A 600 20.51 -7.69 -17.00
C ALA A 600 21.96 -8.15 -16.76
N ALA A 601 22.41 -8.17 -15.50
CA ALA A 601 23.74 -8.63 -15.10
C ALA A 601 23.96 -10.12 -15.45
N ARG A 602 22.94 -10.97 -15.29
CA ARG A 602 22.99 -12.39 -15.70
C ARG A 602 23.30 -12.52 -17.19
N PHE A 603 22.63 -11.75 -18.05
CA PHE A 603 22.84 -11.84 -19.49
C PHE A 603 24.12 -11.14 -19.98
N GLN A 604 24.70 -10.21 -19.20
CA GLN A 604 26.06 -9.70 -19.41
C GLN A 604 27.16 -10.68 -18.95
N GLY A 605 26.81 -11.77 -18.25
CA GLY A 605 27.77 -12.71 -17.67
C GLY A 605 28.36 -12.28 -16.32
N ASN A 606 27.85 -11.21 -15.71
CA ASN A 606 28.26 -10.70 -14.41
C ASN A 606 27.56 -11.47 -13.27
N PHE A 607 27.77 -12.78 -13.21
CA PHE A 607 26.98 -13.69 -12.36
C PHE A 607 27.06 -13.38 -10.85
N THR A 608 28.21 -12.95 -10.32
CA THR A 608 28.33 -12.57 -8.89
C THR A 608 27.49 -11.35 -8.54
N GLU A 609 27.47 -10.34 -9.41
CA GLU A 609 26.66 -9.13 -9.24
C GLU A 609 25.16 -9.45 -9.39
N ALA A 610 24.82 -10.29 -10.38
CA ALA A 610 23.47 -10.78 -10.60
C ALA A 610 22.89 -11.49 -9.36
N ALA A 611 23.68 -12.37 -8.72
CA ALA A 611 23.27 -13.03 -7.49
C ALA A 611 23.03 -12.02 -6.36
N GLY A 612 23.91 -11.04 -6.19
CA GLY A 612 23.77 -9.98 -5.18
C GLY A 612 22.47 -9.18 -5.34
N PHE A 613 22.11 -8.82 -6.57
CA PHE A 613 20.83 -8.18 -6.85
C PHE A 613 19.63 -9.09 -6.53
N MET A 614 19.65 -10.35 -6.97
CA MET A 614 18.53 -11.27 -6.76
C MET A 614 18.32 -11.61 -5.27
N TYR A 615 19.38 -11.76 -4.48
CA TYR A 615 19.26 -11.93 -3.02
C TYR A 615 18.69 -10.70 -2.34
N ARG A 616 19.14 -9.50 -2.76
CA ARG A 616 18.61 -8.24 -2.23
C ARG A 616 17.13 -8.05 -2.59
N SER A 617 16.72 -8.43 -3.81
CA SER A 617 15.30 -8.44 -4.18
C SER A 617 14.51 -9.35 -3.24
N LEU A 618 14.95 -10.60 -3.02
CA LEU A 618 14.28 -11.51 -2.08
C LEU A 618 14.25 -11.00 -0.64
N GLU A 619 15.28 -10.28 -0.18
CA GLU A 619 15.32 -9.66 1.15
C GLU A 619 14.29 -8.53 1.28
N ILE A 620 14.24 -7.63 0.30
CA ILE A 620 13.21 -6.57 0.25
C ILE A 620 11.82 -7.23 0.26
N SER A 621 11.61 -8.27 -0.54
CA SER A 621 10.34 -9.02 -0.60
C SER A 621 9.96 -9.79 0.67
N ARG A 622 10.89 -9.98 1.62
CA ARG A 622 10.57 -10.57 2.95
C ARG A 622 10.15 -9.52 3.95
N THR A 623 10.69 -8.31 3.81
CA THR A 623 10.32 -7.17 4.66
C THR A 623 8.97 -6.56 4.25
N TRP A 624 8.58 -6.73 2.98
CA TRP A 624 7.29 -6.32 2.43
C TRP A 624 6.49 -7.58 2.06
N HIS A 625 5.39 -7.85 2.77
CA HIS A 625 4.61 -9.09 2.64
C HIS A 625 3.82 -9.22 1.31
N ASP A 626 4.03 -8.29 0.36
CA ASP A 626 3.12 -8.03 -0.76
C ASP A 626 3.69 -8.41 -2.13
N MET A 627 4.85 -9.07 -2.19
CA MET A 627 5.35 -9.55 -3.47
C MET A 627 4.53 -10.75 -3.94
N PRO A 628 3.92 -10.72 -5.15
CA PRO A 628 3.20 -11.86 -5.69
C PRO A 628 4.06 -13.14 -5.72
N GLU A 629 3.49 -14.30 -5.37
CA GLU A 629 4.21 -15.59 -5.36
C GLU A 629 4.91 -15.87 -6.70
N ILE A 630 4.28 -15.46 -7.81
CA ILE A 630 4.84 -15.53 -9.16
C ILE A 630 6.16 -14.75 -9.31
N GLN A 631 6.27 -13.58 -8.70
CA GLN A 631 7.46 -12.75 -8.79
C GLN A 631 8.61 -13.32 -7.95
N VAL A 632 8.31 -13.85 -6.76
CA VAL A 632 9.29 -14.58 -5.94
C VAL A 632 9.81 -15.80 -6.71
N ALA A 633 8.92 -16.57 -7.36
CA ALA A 633 9.31 -17.69 -8.19
C ALA A 633 10.19 -17.28 -9.38
N ASN A 634 9.87 -16.16 -10.05
CA ASN A 634 10.68 -15.59 -11.13
C ASN A 634 12.09 -15.19 -10.67
N VAL A 635 12.20 -14.59 -9.49
CA VAL A 635 13.50 -14.21 -8.90
C VAL A 635 14.32 -15.44 -8.58
N ARG A 636 13.71 -16.45 -7.94
CA ARG A 636 14.37 -17.71 -7.57
C ARG A 636 14.83 -18.51 -8.79
N GLY A 637 13.97 -18.62 -9.82
CA GLY A 637 14.36 -19.30 -11.05
C GLY A 637 15.57 -18.63 -11.71
N ASN A 638 15.58 -17.29 -11.79
CA ASN A 638 16.71 -16.55 -12.35
C ASN A 638 17.98 -16.73 -11.52
N LEU A 639 17.84 -16.69 -10.19
CA LEU A 639 18.95 -16.93 -9.27
C LEU A 639 19.52 -18.33 -9.48
N ALA A 640 18.69 -19.34 -9.70
CA ALA A 640 19.19 -20.69 -9.96
C ALA A 640 20.08 -20.77 -11.21
N PHE A 641 19.71 -20.11 -12.31
CA PHE A 641 20.56 -20.05 -13.50
C PHE A 641 21.89 -19.35 -13.22
N VAL A 642 21.89 -18.31 -12.38
CA VAL A 642 23.11 -17.63 -11.93
C VAL A 642 23.97 -18.57 -11.09
N GLU A 643 23.37 -19.28 -10.12
CA GLU A 643 24.08 -20.24 -9.25
C GLU A 643 24.66 -21.42 -10.04
N ILE A 644 23.98 -21.89 -11.10
CA ILE A 644 24.49 -22.90 -12.04
C ILE A 644 25.78 -22.41 -12.72
N GLU A 645 25.83 -21.16 -13.17
CA GLU A 645 27.01 -20.59 -13.83
C GLU A 645 28.15 -20.28 -12.83
N LEU A 646 27.83 -20.00 -11.56
CA LEU A 646 28.79 -19.86 -10.47
C LEU A 646 29.30 -21.21 -9.93
N GLY A 647 28.67 -22.32 -10.31
CA GLY A 647 29.02 -23.67 -9.85
C GLY A 647 28.43 -24.04 -8.48
N HIS A 648 27.50 -23.25 -7.94
CA HIS A 648 26.79 -23.53 -6.70
C HIS A 648 25.58 -24.44 -6.95
N HIS A 649 25.86 -25.69 -7.31
CA HIS A 649 24.87 -26.62 -7.81
C HIS A 649 23.78 -26.98 -6.78
N GLN A 650 24.12 -27.05 -5.48
CA GLN A 650 23.14 -27.36 -4.44
C GLN A 650 22.22 -26.17 -4.18
N ALA A 651 22.78 -24.95 -4.19
CA ALA A 651 21.98 -23.73 -4.10
C ALA A 651 21.04 -23.60 -5.32
N ALA A 652 21.54 -23.85 -6.53
CA ALA A 652 20.74 -23.85 -7.75
C ALA A 652 19.54 -24.82 -7.68
N TRP A 653 19.77 -26.04 -7.20
CA TRP A 653 18.70 -27.03 -7.01
C TRP A 653 17.62 -26.51 -6.05
N GLN A 654 18.00 -25.99 -4.89
CA GLN A 654 17.03 -25.47 -3.91
C GLN A 654 16.16 -24.34 -4.49
N GLN A 655 16.78 -23.45 -5.29
CA GLN A 655 16.05 -22.35 -5.93
C GLN A 655 15.10 -22.85 -7.02
N LEU A 656 15.53 -23.78 -7.89
CA LEU A 656 14.66 -24.38 -8.92
C LEU A 656 13.52 -25.19 -8.32
N GLN A 657 13.80 -25.97 -7.26
CA GLN A 657 12.81 -26.76 -6.57
C GLN A 657 11.69 -25.88 -6.01
N THR A 658 12.07 -24.80 -5.31
CA THR A 658 11.12 -23.84 -4.76
C THR A 658 10.32 -23.15 -5.87
N ALA A 659 10.99 -22.66 -6.91
CA ALA A 659 10.32 -21.98 -8.02
C ALA A 659 9.34 -22.90 -8.77
N PHE A 660 9.73 -24.15 -9.05
CA PHE A 660 8.88 -25.15 -9.70
C PHE A 660 7.63 -25.45 -8.87
N GLN A 661 7.78 -25.69 -7.57
CA GLN A 661 6.65 -25.95 -6.67
C GLN A 661 5.70 -24.74 -6.60
N THR A 662 6.24 -23.52 -6.55
CA THR A 662 5.42 -22.31 -6.59
C THR A 662 4.65 -22.22 -7.90
N PHE A 663 5.31 -22.28 -9.07
CA PHE A 663 4.63 -22.21 -10.37
C PHE A 663 3.59 -23.33 -10.57
N GLN A 664 3.83 -24.51 -10.00
CA GLN A 664 2.86 -25.61 -10.01
C GLN A 664 1.62 -25.28 -9.16
N LYS A 665 1.83 -24.72 -7.97
CA LYS A 665 0.74 -24.29 -7.07
C LYS A 665 -0.14 -23.22 -7.72
N ILE A 666 0.45 -22.28 -8.47
CA ILE A 666 -0.25 -21.16 -9.11
C ILE A 666 -0.61 -21.40 -10.59
N ASP A 667 -0.44 -22.63 -11.10
CA ASP A 667 -0.76 -23.07 -12.46
C ASP A 667 -0.17 -22.21 -13.60
N ILE A 668 1.09 -21.76 -13.44
CA ILE A 668 1.80 -20.97 -14.46
C ILE A 668 2.67 -21.90 -15.31
N LEU A 669 2.07 -22.46 -16.37
CA LEU A 669 2.70 -23.44 -17.26
C LEU A 669 4.01 -22.95 -17.90
N GLY A 670 4.09 -21.68 -18.29
CA GLY A 670 5.31 -21.10 -18.85
C GLY A 670 6.48 -21.06 -17.86
N GLY A 671 6.19 -20.84 -16.58
CA GLY A 671 7.16 -20.87 -15.49
C GLY A 671 7.65 -22.29 -15.20
N LEU A 672 6.75 -23.28 -15.27
CA LEU A 672 7.12 -24.70 -15.16
C LEU A 672 8.08 -25.11 -16.26
N ALA A 673 7.75 -24.81 -17.53
CA ALA A 673 8.62 -25.11 -18.67
C ALA A 673 10.03 -24.53 -18.48
N TRP A 674 10.12 -23.30 -17.99
CA TRP A 674 11.38 -22.62 -17.72
C TRP A 674 12.17 -23.25 -16.56
N CYS A 675 11.51 -23.69 -15.48
CA CYS A 675 12.19 -24.45 -14.43
C CYS A 675 12.74 -25.79 -14.94
N VAL A 676 12.04 -26.46 -15.87
CA VAL A 676 12.52 -27.70 -16.50
C VAL A 676 13.75 -27.44 -17.38
N GLU A 677 13.81 -26.31 -18.08
CA GLU A 677 15.03 -25.86 -18.77
C GLU A 677 16.18 -25.65 -17.76
N GLY A 678 15.87 -25.16 -16.56
CA GLY A 678 16.81 -25.07 -15.43
C GLY A 678 17.34 -26.44 -14.97
N PHE A 679 16.48 -27.45 -14.86
CA PHE A 679 16.90 -28.83 -14.56
C PHE A 679 17.83 -29.39 -15.64
N ALA A 680 17.52 -29.14 -16.92
CA ALA A 680 18.37 -29.54 -18.04
C ALA A 680 19.76 -28.90 -17.96
N MET A 681 19.79 -27.61 -17.64
CA MET A 681 21.02 -26.83 -17.46
C MET A 681 21.86 -27.33 -16.29
N LEU A 682 21.24 -27.66 -15.16
CA LEU A 682 21.92 -28.23 -13.99
C LEU A 682 22.45 -29.64 -14.27
N ALA A 683 21.68 -30.49 -14.97
CA ALA A 683 22.12 -31.82 -15.41
C ALA A 683 23.36 -31.73 -16.32
N ALA A 684 23.36 -30.80 -17.28
CA ALA A 684 24.49 -30.59 -18.18
C ALA A 684 25.75 -30.16 -17.43
N ARG A 685 25.62 -29.27 -16.44
CA ARG A 685 26.75 -28.77 -15.63
C ARG A 685 27.29 -29.79 -14.62
N THR A 686 26.43 -30.63 -14.06
CA THR A 686 26.81 -31.72 -13.13
C THR A 686 27.29 -32.98 -13.86
N GLY A 687 27.38 -32.96 -15.19
CA GLY A 687 27.98 -34.04 -15.98
C GLY A 687 27.03 -35.19 -16.33
N GLN A 688 25.72 -34.94 -16.37
CA GLN A 688 24.67 -35.91 -16.70
C GLN A 688 24.02 -35.58 -18.06
N PRO A 689 24.72 -35.74 -19.20
CA PRO A 689 24.27 -35.26 -20.51
C PRO A 689 23.01 -35.97 -21.00
N GLU A 690 22.81 -37.25 -20.68
CA GLU A 690 21.60 -38.00 -21.07
C GLU A 690 20.36 -37.46 -20.35
N LEU A 691 20.49 -37.13 -19.06
CA LEU A 691 19.43 -36.54 -18.26
C LEU A 691 19.12 -35.11 -18.72
N ALA A 692 20.15 -34.34 -19.12
CA ALA A 692 19.97 -33.00 -19.67
C ALA A 692 19.12 -33.02 -20.95
N VAL A 693 19.37 -33.96 -21.87
CA VAL A 693 18.57 -34.11 -23.09
C VAL A 693 17.11 -34.49 -22.80
N ARG A 694 16.88 -35.40 -21.84
CA ARG A 694 15.51 -35.73 -21.39
C ARG A 694 14.78 -34.52 -20.84
N PHE A 695 15.43 -33.69 -20.01
CA PHE A 695 14.80 -32.46 -19.50
C PHE A 695 14.55 -31.43 -20.61
N PHE A 696 15.43 -31.27 -21.60
CA PHE A 696 15.15 -30.38 -22.73
C PHE A 696 13.95 -30.87 -23.57
N GLY A 697 13.82 -32.18 -23.82
CA GLY A 697 12.63 -32.75 -24.46
C GLY A 697 11.36 -32.55 -23.63
N ALA A 698 11.44 -32.71 -22.30
CA ALA A 698 10.32 -32.44 -21.41
C ALA A 698 9.91 -30.96 -21.43
N ALA A 699 10.88 -30.04 -21.41
CA ALA A 699 10.64 -28.60 -21.49
C ALA A 699 9.95 -28.20 -22.80
N GLU A 700 10.29 -28.83 -23.93
CA GLU A 700 9.61 -28.61 -25.22
C GLU A 700 8.11 -28.90 -25.12
N THR A 701 7.72 -30.07 -24.59
CA THR A 701 6.31 -30.41 -24.36
C THR A 701 5.63 -29.38 -23.45
N GLN A 702 6.30 -28.92 -22.38
CA GLN A 702 5.72 -27.91 -21.50
C GLN A 702 5.54 -26.53 -22.18
N ARG A 703 6.48 -26.11 -23.05
CA ARG A 703 6.34 -24.89 -23.85
C ARG A 703 5.20 -25.00 -24.86
N GLU A 704 5.03 -26.15 -25.50
CA GLU A 704 3.90 -26.44 -26.41
C GLU A 704 2.55 -26.32 -25.67
N LEU A 705 2.45 -26.92 -24.48
CA LEU A 705 1.25 -26.82 -23.63
C LEU A 705 0.98 -25.39 -23.16
N ALA A 706 2.03 -24.66 -22.78
CA ALA A 706 1.92 -23.26 -22.38
C ALA A 706 1.57 -22.31 -23.55
N LYS A 707 1.69 -22.76 -24.81
CA LYS A 707 1.57 -21.94 -26.03
C LYS A 707 2.47 -20.69 -25.99
N GLN A 708 3.59 -20.77 -25.28
CA GLN A 708 4.54 -19.68 -25.11
C GLN A 708 5.92 -20.16 -25.59
N PRO A 709 6.53 -19.49 -26.59
CA PRO A 709 7.87 -19.84 -27.01
C PRO A 709 8.89 -19.52 -25.91
N MET A 710 10.02 -20.24 -25.93
CA MET A 710 11.18 -19.89 -25.09
C MET A 710 11.61 -18.44 -25.34
N HIS A 711 11.92 -17.73 -24.27
CA HIS A 711 12.37 -16.34 -24.30
C HIS A 711 13.62 -16.19 -25.21
N HIS A 712 13.71 -15.08 -25.95
CA HIS A 712 14.75 -14.88 -26.96
C HIS A 712 16.18 -15.04 -26.39
N ASN A 713 16.46 -14.39 -25.26
CA ASN A 713 17.78 -14.43 -24.64
C ASN A 713 18.15 -15.84 -24.14
N ASP A 714 17.17 -16.59 -23.62
CA ASP A 714 17.37 -17.97 -23.17
C ASP A 714 17.61 -18.90 -24.38
N ARG A 715 16.89 -18.70 -25.49
CA ARG A 715 17.13 -19.44 -26.74
C ARG A 715 18.55 -19.22 -27.27
N LEU A 716 19.03 -17.97 -27.29
CA LEU A 716 20.40 -17.67 -27.68
C LEU A 716 21.42 -18.33 -26.75
N ALA A 717 21.16 -18.35 -25.44
CA ALA A 717 22.05 -18.96 -24.46
C ALA A 717 22.07 -20.50 -24.50
N TYR A 718 20.92 -21.14 -24.79
CA TYR A 718 20.77 -22.59 -24.69
C TYR A 718 21.07 -23.31 -26.01
N THR A 719 20.82 -22.69 -27.16
CA THR A 719 21.03 -23.32 -28.48
C THR A 719 22.45 -23.88 -28.63
N PRO A 720 23.55 -23.14 -28.32
CA PRO A 720 24.89 -23.69 -28.41
C PRO A 720 25.13 -24.87 -27.46
N LYS A 721 24.48 -24.88 -26.29
CA LYS A 721 24.61 -25.93 -25.27
C LYS A 721 23.88 -27.21 -25.71
N ILE A 722 22.70 -27.07 -26.33
CA ILE A 722 21.95 -28.19 -26.91
C ILE A 722 22.73 -28.82 -28.07
N GLU A 723 23.32 -28.00 -28.96
CA GLU A 723 24.17 -28.50 -30.06
C GLU A 723 25.43 -29.20 -29.54
N ALA A 724 26.02 -28.74 -28.44
CA ALA A 724 27.13 -29.43 -27.78
C ALA A 724 26.71 -30.80 -27.21
N LEU A 725 25.52 -30.92 -26.60
CA LEU A 725 24.97 -32.19 -26.12
C LEU A 725 24.71 -33.16 -27.27
N LYS A 726 24.12 -32.67 -28.37
CA LYS A 726 23.87 -33.44 -29.59
C LYS A 726 25.17 -33.95 -30.22
N THR A 727 26.21 -33.12 -30.25
CA THR A 727 27.54 -33.52 -30.72
C THR A 727 28.17 -34.57 -29.81
N ARG A 728 28.03 -34.44 -28.49
CA ARG A 728 28.61 -35.35 -27.49
C ARG A 728 27.96 -36.73 -27.47
N LEU A 729 26.65 -36.81 -27.60
CA LEU A 729 25.88 -38.06 -27.51
C LEU A 729 25.70 -38.75 -28.88
N GLY A 730 25.84 -37.99 -29.97
CA GLY A 730 25.49 -38.43 -31.31
C GLY A 730 23.99 -38.34 -31.58
N LEU A 731 23.63 -38.07 -32.85
CA LEU A 731 22.25 -37.79 -33.25
C LEU A 731 21.25 -38.90 -32.87
N PRO A 732 21.52 -40.21 -33.08
CA PRO A 732 20.52 -41.24 -32.79
C PRO A 732 20.18 -41.36 -31.30
N ALA A 733 21.19 -41.26 -30.42
CA ALA A 733 20.98 -41.31 -28.97
C ALA A 733 20.28 -40.04 -28.48
N PHE A 734 20.63 -38.88 -29.04
CA PHE A 734 19.99 -37.61 -28.74
C PHE A 734 18.49 -37.64 -29.05
N GLU A 735 18.08 -38.11 -30.24
CA GLU A 735 16.67 -38.17 -30.63
C GLU A 735 15.84 -39.11 -29.74
N ILE A 736 16.40 -40.27 -29.36
CA ILE A 736 15.74 -41.21 -28.43
C ILE A 736 15.52 -40.55 -27.06
N LEU A 737 16.59 -39.99 -26.47
CA LEU A 737 16.51 -39.34 -25.15
C LEU A 737 15.59 -38.12 -25.16
N TRP A 738 15.55 -37.38 -26.26
CA TRP A 738 14.63 -36.25 -26.43
C TRP A 738 13.18 -36.72 -26.46
N ALA A 739 12.88 -37.78 -27.22
CA ALA A 739 11.55 -38.37 -27.30
C ALA A 739 11.09 -38.98 -25.96
N GLU A 740 12.00 -39.63 -25.22
CA GLU A 740 11.75 -40.10 -23.85
C GLU A 740 11.39 -38.92 -22.93
N GLY A 741 12.13 -37.81 -23.03
CA GLY A 741 11.86 -36.58 -22.31
C GLY A 741 10.47 -36.01 -22.57
N ARG A 742 10.07 -35.95 -23.84
CA ARG A 742 8.75 -35.45 -24.26
C ARG A 742 7.58 -36.22 -23.66
N ALA A 743 7.78 -37.49 -23.33
CA ALA A 743 6.76 -38.37 -22.77
C ALA A 743 6.58 -38.24 -21.24
N LEU A 744 7.46 -37.50 -20.55
CA LEU A 744 7.42 -37.37 -19.09
C LEU A 744 6.28 -36.46 -18.61
N THR A 745 5.60 -36.88 -17.56
CA THR A 745 4.64 -36.05 -16.81
C THR A 745 5.35 -35.11 -15.84
N LEU A 746 4.70 -34.01 -15.40
CA LEU A 746 5.28 -33.08 -14.42
C LEU A 746 5.74 -33.77 -13.13
N THR A 747 5.00 -34.77 -12.65
CA THR A 747 5.35 -35.56 -11.48
C THR A 747 6.62 -36.39 -11.72
N GLU A 748 6.75 -37.02 -12.89
CA GLU A 748 7.94 -37.79 -13.26
C GLU A 748 9.16 -36.90 -13.48
N ILE A 749 8.98 -35.73 -14.10
CA ILE A 749 10.03 -34.71 -14.28
C ILE A 749 10.61 -34.31 -12.92
N PHE A 750 9.74 -33.95 -11.96
CA PHE A 750 10.19 -33.52 -10.64
C PHE A 750 10.84 -34.67 -9.85
N ALA A 751 10.26 -35.88 -9.88
CA ALA A 751 10.84 -37.04 -9.21
C ALA A 751 12.24 -37.42 -9.76
N LEU A 752 12.42 -37.33 -11.09
CA LEU A 752 13.72 -37.52 -11.73
C LEU A 752 14.73 -36.46 -11.31
N ALA A 753 14.32 -35.19 -11.23
CA ALA A 753 15.18 -34.10 -10.81
C ALA A 753 15.57 -34.24 -9.32
N ASP A 754 14.63 -34.57 -8.44
CA ASP A 754 14.87 -34.77 -7.01
C ASP A 754 15.87 -35.92 -6.78
N THR A 755 15.67 -37.06 -7.46
CA THR A 755 16.59 -38.20 -7.40
C THR A 755 18.00 -37.83 -7.87
N ALA A 756 18.11 -37.01 -8.93
CA ALA A 756 19.39 -36.63 -9.51
C ALA A 756 20.15 -35.57 -8.71
N PHE A 757 19.45 -34.69 -7.97
CA PHE A 757 20.04 -33.48 -7.41
C PHE A 757 19.93 -33.36 -5.88
N ALA A 758 19.06 -34.09 -5.19
CA ALA A 758 18.86 -33.96 -3.74
C ALA A 758 20.14 -34.24 -2.91
N ASN A 759 21.04 -35.07 -3.43
CA ASN A 759 22.28 -35.49 -2.78
C ASN A 759 23.54 -34.76 -3.28
N LEU A 760 23.40 -33.67 -4.06
CA LEU A 760 24.56 -32.85 -4.41
C LEU A 760 25.22 -32.38 -3.11
N THR A 761 26.53 -32.64 -2.98
CA THR A 761 27.29 -32.24 -1.79
C THR A 761 27.17 -30.74 -1.58
N GLN A 762 27.07 -30.31 -0.33
CA GLN A 762 27.12 -28.90 0.04
C GLN A 762 28.29 -28.24 -0.71
N ASP A 763 27.98 -27.26 -1.55
CA ASP A 763 28.98 -26.40 -2.12
C ASP A 763 29.78 -25.81 -0.94
N GLN A 764 31.11 -25.85 -0.99
CA GLN A 764 31.89 -25.15 0.02
C GLN A 764 31.40 -23.70 0.03
N PRO A 765 30.91 -23.18 1.16
CA PRO A 765 30.50 -21.80 1.21
C PRO A 765 31.73 -20.96 0.87
N ALA A 766 31.65 -20.16 -0.20
CA ALA A 766 32.33 -18.89 -0.17
C ALA A 766 31.85 -18.24 1.13
N LYS A 767 32.75 -18.04 2.09
CA LYS A 767 32.44 -17.41 3.37
C LYS A 767 31.57 -16.19 3.12
N ALA A 768 30.28 -16.32 3.41
CA ALA A 768 29.45 -15.20 3.81
C ALA A 768 29.96 -14.75 5.19
N SER A 769 31.12 -14.09 5.22
CA SER A 769 31.40 -13.14 6.29
C SER A 769 30.57 -11.89 5.97
N LEU A 770 29.31 -11.91 6.36
CA LEU A 770 28.58 -10.68 6.67
C LEU A 770 29.24 -10.10 7.92
N SER A 771 30.29 -9.31 7.71
CA SER A 771 30.76 -8.32 8.67
C SER A 771 30.07 -6.99 8.32
N PRO A 772 29.66 -6.17 9.31
CA PRO A 772 28.88 -4.95 9.09
C PRO A 772 29.74 -3.78 8.54
N GLU A 773 30.36 -3.96 7.37
CA GLU A 773 31.13 -2.92 6.66
C GLU A 773 30.78 -2.79 5.16
N ILE A 774 29.67 -3.39 4.69
CA ILE A 774 29.16 -3.19 3.32
C ILE A 774 28.31 -1.90 3.24
N GLU A 775 28.89 -0.80 3.71
CA GLU A 775 28.43 0.56 3.40
C GLU A 775 29.47 1.36 2.61
N LYS A 776 30.64 0.80 2.25
CA LYS A 776 31.70 1.58 1.56
C LYS A 776 32.43 0.96 0.38
N THR A 777 32.06 -0.21 -0.14
CA THR A 777 32.77 -0.80 -1.29
C THR A 777 31.84 -1.40 -2.31
N GLY A 778 31.11 -0.53 -3.03
CA GLY A 778 30.46 -0.84 -4.29
C GLY A 778 30.97 0.14 -5.33
N LEU A 779 32.14 -0.13 -5.92
CA LEU A 779 32.71 0.46 -7.14
C LEU A 779 34.14 -0.06 -7.31
N ALA A 780 34.31 -1.22 -7.95
CA ALA A 780 35.48 -1.54 -8.80
C ALA A 780 35.47 -3.00 -9.25
N ALA A 781 34.99 -3.24 -10.48
CA ALA A 781 35.61 -4.20 -11.39
C ALA A 781 35.25 -3.93 -12.87
N SER A 782 35.47 -2.70 -13.33
CA SER A 782 36.06 -2.52 -14.67
C SER A 782 37.55 -2.89 -14.54
N GLN A 783 37.93 -4.09 -14.97
CA GLN A 783 39.29 -4.61 -14.81
C GLN A 783 40.30 -3.74 -15.59
N GLY A 784 41.33 -3.28 -14.89
CA GLY A 784 42.44 -2.51 -15.47
C GLY A 784 43.32 -1.72 -14.47
N ARG A 785 42.99 -1.66 -13.16
CA ARG A 785 43.76 -0.88 -12.16
C ARG A 785 44.09 -1.61 -10.86
N GLY A 786 44.11 -2.94 -10.87
CA GLY A 786 44.34 -3.73 -9.65
C GLY A 786 45.74 -3.59 -9.06
N ALA A 787 46.78 -3.42 -9.89
CA ALA A 787 48.17 -3.45 -9.41
C ALA A 787 48.60 -2.18 -8.65
N LEU A 788 47.88 -1.07 -8.81
CA LEU A 788 48.24 0.23 -8.20
C LEU A 788 47.38 0.57 -6.98
N ALA A 789 46.43 -0.31 -6.60
CA ALA A 789 45.36 -0.04 -5.65
C ALA A 789 45.80 0.22 -4.18
N GLY A 790 47.12 0.22 -3.89
CA GLY A 790 47.68 0.57 -2.59
C GLY A 790 48.41 1.94 -2.54
N LEU A 791 48.55 2.64 -3.66
CA LEU A 791 49.26 3.92 -3.72
C LEU A 791 48.33 5.10 -3.45
N THR A 792 48.80 6.03 -2.64
CA THR A 792 48.13 7.33 -2.40
C THR A 792 48.17 8.18 -3.68
N ALA A 793 47.27 9.16 -3.79
CA ALA A 793 47.22 10.06 -4.95
C ALA A 793 48.59 10.74 -5.23
N ARG A 794 49.32 11.12 -4.17
CA ARG A 794 50.65 11.73 -4.30
C ARG A 794 51.73 10.73 -4.74
N GLU A 795 51.63 9.49 -4.31
CA GLU A 795 52.50 8.40 -4.77
C GLU A 795 52.23 8.03 -6.25
N ILE A 796 50.97 8.06 -6.68
CA ILE A 796 50.58 7.88 -8.08
C ILE A 796 51.13 9.00 -8.97
N GLU A 797 51.08 10.25 -8.50
CA GLU A 797 51.62 11.40 -9.23
C GLU A 797 53.14 11.33 -9.39
N VAL A 798 53.85 10.96 -8.31
CA VAL A 798 55.30 10.69 -8.35
C VAL A 798 55.61 9.54 -9.31
N LEU A 799 54.84 8.43 -9.25
CA LEU A 799 55.03 7.27 -10.12
C LEU A 799 54.77 7.62 -11.59
N ARG A 800 53.78 8.47 -11.89
CA ARG A 800 53.49 8.95 -13.24
C ARG A 800 54.64 9.76 -13.83
N LEU A 801 55.20 10.72 -13.07
CA LEU A 801 56.33 11.53 -13.54
C LEU A 801 57.60 10.68 -13.72
N VAL A 802 57.80 9.72 -12.83
CA VAL A 802 58.90 8.75 -12.93
C VAL A 802 58.76 7.87 -14.16
N ALA A 803 57.55 7.39 -14.46
CA ALA A 803 57.28 6.54 -15.59
C ALA A 803 57.34 7.29 -16.93
N ARG A 804 57.22 8.63 -16.93
CA ARG A 804 57.50 9.53 -18.07
C ARG A 804 59.01 9.72 -18.33
N GLY A 805 59.87 9.11 -17.52
CA GLY A 805 61.32 9.12 -17.70
C GLY A 805 62.07 10.25 -16.98
N LEU A 806 61.39 11.07 -16.17
CA LEU A 806 62.04 12.16 -15.44
C LEU A 806 62.97 11.62 -14.35
N THR A 807 64.06 12.31 -14.04
CA THR A 807 64.96 11.99 -12.91
C THR A 807 64.40 12.47 -11.57
N ASN A 808 64.89 11.96 -10.44
CA ASN A 808 64.37 12.32 -9.12
C ASN A 808 64.50 13.82 -8.79
N SER A 809 65.54 14.49 -9.30
CA SER A 809 65.70 15.95 -9.15
C SER A 809 64.68 16.73 -9.98
N GLN A 810 64.34 16.25 -11.17
CA GLN A 810 63.31 16.87 -12.02
C GLN A 810 61.91 16.67 -11.44
N VAL A 811 61.59 15.47 -10.95
CA VAL A 811 60.32 15.21 -10.24
C VAL A 811 60.21 16.07 -8.99
N ALA A 812 61.31 16.23 -8.25
CA ALA A 812 61.37 17.10 -7.08
C ALA A 812 61.10 18.57 -7.46
N GLN A 813 61.69 19.06 -8.55
CA GLN A 813 61.45 20.42 -9.03
C GLN A 813 60.02 20.63 -9.51
N GLU A 814 59.45 19.69 -10.27
CA GLU A 814 58.10 19.78 -10.84
C GLU A 814 57.01 19.70 -9.76
N LEU A 815 57.23 18.91 -8.72
CA LEU A 815 56.30 18.79 -7.60
C LEU A 815 56.60 19.75 -6.43
N VAL A 816 57.63 20.59 -6.56
CA VAL A 816 58.13 21.52 -5.53
C VAL A 816 58.42 20.78 -4.20
N LEU A 817 59.16 19.68 -4.30
CA LEU A 817 59.60 18.84 -3.18
C LEU A 817 61.14 18.77 -3.14
N SER A 818 61.72 18.32 -2.02
CA SER A 818 63.15 18.00 -1.97
C SER A 818 63.44 16.65 -2.65
N THR A 819 64.64 16.48 -3.22
CA THR A 819 65.06 15.21 -3.83
C THR A 819 65.06 14.05 -2.83
N LEU A 820 65.34 14.33 -1.55
CA LEU A 820 65.25 13.37 -0.44
C LEU A 820 63.81 12.89 -0.22
N THR A 821 62.84 13.78 -0.32
CA THR A 821 61.41 13.47 -0.18
C THR A 821 60.92 12.59 -1.34
N VAL A 822 61.34 12.87 -2.58
CA VAL A 822 61.00 12.03 -3.74
C VAL A 822 61.60 10.62 -3.61
N ASN A 823 62.83 10.50 -3.10
CA ASN A 823 63.44 9.21 -2.81
C ASN A 823 62.67 8.41 -1.75
N ALA A 824 62.12 9.08 -0.74
CA ALA A 824 61.28 8.45 0.28
C ALA A 824 59.96 7.93 -0.33
N TYR A 825 59.29 8.74 -1.15
CA TYR A 825 58.08 8.29 -1.87
C TYR A 825 58.35 7.09 -2.76
N LEU A 826 59.45 7.07 -3.51
CA LEU A 826 59.80 5.94 -4.37
C LEU A 826 60.05 4.65 -3.58
N ARG A 827 60.68 4.71 -2.40
CA ARG A 827 60.84 3.53 -1.54
C ARG A 827 59.49 2.98 -1.09
N THR A 828 58.58 3.86 -0.67
CA THR A 828 57.24 3.46 -0.24
C THR A 828 56.43 2.89 -1.40
N ILE A 829 56.51 3.49 -2.59
CA ILE A 829 55.88 2.99 -3.81
C ILE A 829 56.39 1.59 -4.16
N TYR A 830 57.70 1.39 -4.16
CA TYR A 830 58.30 0.09 -4.47
C TYR A 830 57.88 -0.99 -3.48
N SER A 831 57.85 -0.66 -2.19
CA SER A 831 57.37 -1.56 -1.16
C SER A 831 55.90 -1.92 -1.33
N LYS A 832 55.03 -0.94 -1.64
CA LYS A 832 53.58 -1.15 -1.81
C LYS A 832 53.22 -1.90 -3.08
N LEU A 833 54.01 -1.72 -4.14
CA LEU A 833 53.85 -2.44 -5.41
C LEU A 833 54.61 -3.77 -5.42
N ASN A 834 55.34 -4.10 -4.35
CA ASN A 834 56.21 -5.27 -4.25
C ASN A 834 57.21 -5.40 -5.43
N VAL A 835 57.87 -4.30 -5.80
CA VAL A 835 58.87 -4.25 -6.88
C VAL A 835 60.22 -3.75 -6.38
N ALA A 836 61.30 -4.27 -6.95
CA ALA A 836 62.67 -3.98 -6.49
C ALA A 836 63.37 -2.83 -7.26
N SER A 837 62.78 -2.29 -8.33
CA SER A 837 63.45 -1.30 -9.18
C SER A 837 62.51 -0.29 -9.85
N ARG A 838 63.08 0.87 -10.22
CA ARG A 838 62.39 1.94 -10.97
C ARG A 838 61.81 1.45 -12.29
N ALA A 839 62.54 0.58 -12.99
CA ALA A 839 62.12 0.03 -14.27
C ALA A 839 60.90 -0.88 -14.11
N ALA A 840 60.85 -1.70 -13.05
CA ALA A 840 59.70 -2.54 -12.74
C ALA A 840 58.46 -1.72 -12.36
N ALA A 841 58.63 -0.68 -11.53
CA ALA A 841 57.53 0.22 -11.16
C ALA A 841 56.99 1.01 -12.37
N THR A 842 57.88 1.45 -13.27
CA THR A 842 57.51 2.15 -14.51
C THR A 842 56.75 1.25 -15.48
N ARG A 843 57.18 0.00 -15.62
CA ARG A 843 56.50 -1.00 -16.45
C ARG A 843 55.07 -1.26 -15.95
N LEU A 844 54.91 -1.47 -14.64
CA LEU A 844 53.58 -1.61 -14.02
C LEU A 844 52.71 -0.37 -14.23
N ALA A 845 53.29 0.83 -14.16
CA ALA A 845 52.55 2.06 -14.43
C ALA A 845 52.04 2.12 -15.88
N LEU A 846 52.86 1.71 -16.86
CA LEU A 846 52.48 1.67 -18.27
C LEU A 846 51.43 0.58 -18.56
N GLU A 847 51.58 -0.61 -17.98
CA GLU A 847 50.63 -1.73 -18.10
C GLU A 847 49.26 -1.42 -17.47
N ASN A 848 49.19 -0.46 -16.55
CA ASN A 848 47.95 0.04 -15.94
C ASN A 848 47.51 1.42 -16.49
N HIS A 849 48.05 1.83 -17.65
CA HIS A 849 47.69 3.07 -18.38
C HIS A 849 47.79 4.36 -17.54
N LEU A 850 48.82 4.49 -16.69
CA LEU A 850 49.04 5.72 -15.89
C LEU A 850 49.59 6.90 -16.71
N ILE A 851 50.13 6.64 -17.89
CA ILE A 851 50.70 7.62 -18.84
C ILE A 851 50.10 7.39 -20.22
#